data_AF-A0A815GUL7-F1
#
_entry.id   AF-A0A815GUL7-F1
#
_cell.length_a   1.000
_cell.length_b   1.000
_cell.length_c   1.000
_cell.angle_alpha   90.00
_cell.angle_beta   90.00
_cell.angle_gamma   90.00
#
_symmetry.space_group_name_H-M   'P 1'
#
loop_
_entity.id
_entity.type
_entity.pdbx_description
1 polymer ?
#
loop_
_entity_poly.entity_id
_entity_poly.type
_entity_poly.pdbx_seq_one_letter_code
_entity_poly.pdbx_strand_id
1 'polypeptide(L)'
;MENDDDNHEFYFNHKNYFLRFKSNNEDDHISKSIRHALEYFVDDLKYDRNKTIDYFFNQPTMNNIFLFITQLLLSDDNCICVNSAYIIGSIIEIENGLELFLSIFTVNCTIDVIQRLCQLLTHSDFDCVLNATGILGTICSSKEGRDFILNHTSINDIVSNIAMLLNSINVWIAGNAALVLARITIEGIGCHLILTHNKHHEILNQLLTALDINDANRSTNLAFTIARLIEEEDGKKILINNCEQNHFFEILLKMLEINPDKSINKNACYALSCLCTSQYGYQLCIQSKILFYQILVAIEKILLSYDHETVWFALMSLTSIAKYDGANEYLCYSKNLLKIIKLIQDKWIDFKDIQDESKLLWFMLHKHIKPNQPRIDSIRNISVHISWDSYMNSCNEQDIQYCILLDDVPIKITRKTNYLLNDLKSNTLYNVKIQYRTTQGESMPSDATVFQTDDELVIPSIINLHVVRTAMTAVRIAWESLDINTCHSFKGYQTYIDDIEYEFTTQCGITIGSLAIDTMYSISVCVVTMKGKGPCSSINVKTDSAGDCLPAPPTFPVIGRRELHIKWQAPEVISGRFSRYELICNGRCIYSGTEQEYHATMLKSNTEYTIAVVLITNDGRFRSRTVKTRTLKDEFHNSPRHSLYEPPTQSQLKLKRIDTFHVRKTSSNQNVQIPTARFPKDSSYKQTLPVIFQNSKSRPSRNVHRSKTELYSQQITVPIIIPTLDINSSLHTNHLTQSKSVERLLPRLQRIS
;
A
#
# COMPACT_ATOMS: atom_id res chain seq x y z
N MET A 1 -40.99 -71.08 -7.03
CA MET A 1 -41.84 -71.30 -8.22
C MET A 1 -42.83 -72.39 -7.87
N GLU A 2 -43.85 -71.98 -7.15
CA GLU A 2 -45.18 -72.57 -7.03
C GLU A 2 -46.08 -71.36 -6.67
N ASN A 3 -47.37 -71.41 -7.01
CA ASN A 3 -48.10 -70.19 -7.34
C ASN A 3 -48.76 -69.53 -6.11
N ASP A 4 -48.58 -68.20 -5.98
CA ASP A 4 -49.21 -67.36 -4.94
C ASP A 4 -50.11 -66.24 -5.55
N ASP A 5 -50.43 -66.32 -6.85
CA ASP A 5 -51.20 -65.30 -7.58
C ASP A 5 -52.67 -65.16 -7.09
N ASP A 6 -53.22 -66.18 -6.42
CA ASP A 6 -54.63 -66.22 -5.99
C ASP A 6 -54.96 -65.31 -4.78
N ASN A 7 -53.97 -64.68 -4.15
CA ASN A 7 -54.21 -63.74 -3.03
C ASN A 7 -54.68 -62.33 -3.47
N HIS A 8 -54.83 -62.07 -4.77
CA HIS A 8 -55.21 -60.74 -5.28
C HIS A 8 -56.70 -60.39 -5.15
N GLU A 9 -57.62 -61.35 -5.03
CA GLU A 9 -59.07 -61.06 -4.97
C GLU A 9 -59.58 -60.53 -3.61
N PHE A 10 -58.82 -60.65 -2.52
CA PHE A 10 -59.37 -60.41 -1.18
C PHE A 10 -59.62 -58.92 -0.85
N TYR A 11 -58.90 -57.99 -1.49
CA TYR A 11 -58.94 -56.56 -1.16
C TYR A 11 -60.25 -55.89 -1.61
N PHE A 12 -60.50 -55.81 -2.91
CA PHE A 12 -61.66 -55.09 -3.47
C PHE A 12 -63.00 -55.83 -3.33
N ASN A 13 -63.07 -56.89 -2.52
CA ASN A 13 -64.22 -57.78 -2.37
C ASN A 13 -65.43 -57.10 -1.69
N HIS A 14 -65.26 -55.91 -1.10
CA HIS A 14 -66.31 -55.09 -0.49
C HIS A 14 -67.25 -54.38 -1.51
N LYS A 15 -67.77 -55.13 -2.49
CA LYS A 15 -68.84 -54.73 -3.45
C LYS A 15 -68.68 -53.33 -4.07
N ASN A 16 -67.47 -52.98 -4.53
CA ASN A 16 -67.12 -51.66 -5.11
C ASN A 16 -67.82 -50.51 -4.36
N TYR A 17 -67.34 -50.21 -3.15
CA TYR A 17 -67.96 -49.23 -2.26
C TYR A 17 -68.07 -47.82 -2.88
N PHE A 18 -67.30 -47.48 -3.92
CA PHE A 18 -67.48 -46.24 -4.70
C PHE A 18 -68.88 -46.09 -5.32
N LEU A 19 -69.60 -47.20 -5.54
CA LEU A 19 -70.99 -47.16 -5.99
C LEU A 19 -71.95 -46.55 -4.95
N ARG A 20 -71.55 -46.46 -3.68
CA ARG A 20 -72.34 -45.85 -2.60
C ARG A 20 -72.26 -44.33 -2.59
N PHE A 21 -71.19 -43.74 -3.14
CA PHE A 21 -71.02 -42.29 -3.31
C PHE A 21 -71.81 -41.74 -4.51
N LYS A 22 -73.05 -42.23 -4.73
CA LYS A 22 -73.89 -41.94 -5.91
C LYS A 22 -75.33 -41.54 -5.59
N SER A 23 -75.72 -41.47 -4.31
CA SER A 23 -77.10 -41.17 -3.88
C SER A 23 -77.18 -39.94 -2.97
N ASN A 24 -77.70 -38.84 -3.49
CA ASN A 24 -77.81 -37.54 -2.78
C ASN A 24 -79.06 -37.47 -1.88
N ASN A 25 -79.41 -38.54 -1.16
CA ASN A 25 -80.60 -38.59 -0.29
C ASN A 25 -80.19 -38.73 1.18
N GLU A 26 -80.72 -37.86 2.03
CA GLU A 26 -80.40 -37.78 3.47
C GLU A 26 -81.33 -38.67 4.31
N ASP A 27 -81.28 -39.99 4.09
CA ASP A 27 -81.89 -40.98 5.00
C ASP A 27 -80.85 -41.51 6.01
N ASP A 28 -81.26 -41.77 7.26
CA ASP A 28 -80.41 -42.38 8.32
C ASP A 28 -79.72 -43.69 7.87
N HIS A 29 -80.41 -44.47 7.04
CA HIS A 29 -79.86 -45.70 6.45
C HIS A 29 -78.80 -45.43 5.38
N ILE A 30 -78.87 -44.30 4.68
CA ILE A 30 -77.89 -43.88 3.68
C ILE A 30 -76.65 -43.30 4.38
N SER A 31 -76.82 -42.51 5.44
CA SER A 31 -75.70 -42.04 6.29
C SER A 31 -74.83 -43.22 6.78
N LYS A 32 -75.46 -44.26 7.36
CA LYS A 32 -74.75 -45.49 7.75
C LYS A 32 -74.14 -46.24 6.56
N SER A 33 -74.71 -46.18 5.36
CA SER A 33 -74.14 -46.81 4.16
C SER A 33 -72.89 -46.08 3.65
N ILE A 34 -72.91 -44.74 3.69
CA ILE A 34 -71.80 -43.84 3.34
C ILE A 34 -70.66 -44.00 4.35
N ARG A 35 -70.97 -44.01 5.64
CA ARG A 35 -69.97 -44.18 6.72
C ARG A 35 -69.11 -45.43 6.51
N HIS A 36 -69.73 -46.61 6.35
CA HIS A 36 -68.99 -47.84 6.05
C HIS A 36 -68.22 -47.75 4.73
N ALA A 37 -68.72 -47.03 3.72
CA ALA A 37 -68.01 -46.86 2.44
C ALA A 37 -66.72 -46.03 2.59
N LEU A 38 -66.74 -45.02 3.47
CA LEU A 38 -65.55 -44.26 3.84
C LEU A 38 -64.61 -45.09 4.71
N GLU A 39 -65.13 -45.85 5.68
CA GLU A 39 -64.34 -46.73 6.55
C GLU A 39 -63.56 -47.78 5.71
N TYR A 40 -64.20 -48.46 4.75
CA TYR A 40 -63.49 -49.37 3.82
C TYR A 40 -62.44 -48.67 2.96
N PHE A 41 -62.71 -47.47 2.43
CA PHE A 41 -61.75 -46.73 1.62
C PHE A 41 -60.54 -46.27 2.46
N VAL A 42 -60.77 -45.86 3.71
CA VAL A 42 -59.70 -45.53 4.66
C VAL A 42 -58.84 -46.75 4.99
N ASP A 43 -59.45 -47.93 5.18
CA ASP A 43 -58.69 -49.14 5.51
C ASP A 43 -57.93 -49.71 4.31
N ASP A 44 -58.48 -49.65 3.09
CA ASP A 44 -57.75 -49.97 1.86
C ASP A 44 -56.59 -48.98 1.59
N LEU A 45 -56.75 -47.69 1.92
CA LEU A 45 -55.68 -46.68 1.86
C LEU A 45 -54.57 -46.93 2.90
N LYS A 46 -54.91 -47.43 4.09
CA LYS A 46 -53.93 -47.85 5.10
C LYS A 46 -53.21 -49.15 4.72
N TYR A 47 -53.88 -50.05 4.00
CA TYR A 47 -53.31 -51.33 3.59
C TYR A 47 -52.35 -51.18 2.41
N ASP A 48 -52.82 -50.65 1.28
CA ASP A 48 -51.99 -50.38 0.10
C ASP A 48 -52.44 -49.07 -0.55
N ARG A 49 -51.92 -47.98 0.00
CA ARG A 49 -52.16 -46.60 -0.46
C ARG A 49 -52.09 -46.46 -1.97
N ASN A 50 -51.05 -47.01 -2.60
CA ASN A 50 -50.77 -46.78 -4.01
C ASN A 50 -51.77 -47.52 -4.89
N LYS A 51 -51.97 -48.84 -4.67
CA LYS A 51 -52.97 -49.59 -5.44
C LYS A 51 -54.40 -49.06 -5.23
N THR A 52 -54.72 -48.58 -4.04
CA THR A 52 -56.05 -48.04 -3.73
C THR A 52 -56.28 -46.68 -4.40
N ILE A 53 -55.25 -45.82 -4.49
CA ILE A 53 -55.32 -44.57 -5.24
C ILE A 53 -55.36 -44.85 -6.76
N ASP A 54 -54.57 -45.78 -7.28
CA ASP A 54 -54.68 -46.23 -8.68
C ASP A 54 -56.08 -46.77 -9.01
N TYR A 55 -56.67 -47.57 -8.11
CA TYR A 55 -58.03 -48.09 -8.26
C TYR A 55 -59.10 -46.99 -8.22
N PHE A 56 -58.89 -45.93 -7.44
CA PHE A 56 -59.71 -44.71 -7.45
C PHE A 56 -59.57 -43.93 -8.77
N PHE A 57 -58.35 -43.72 -9.29
CA PHE A 57 -58.10 -43.07 -10.58
C PHE A 57 -58.71 -43.82 -11.77
N ASN A 58 -58.81 -45.15 -11.68
CA ASN A 58 -59.47 -45.98 -12.69
C ASN A 58 -61.02 -45.95 -12.62
N GLN A 59 -61.64 -45.24 -11.67
CA GLN A 59 -63.12 -45.15 -11.62
C GLN A 59 -63.67 -44.15 -12.66
N PRO A 60 -64.64 -44.54 -13.52
CA PRO A 60 -65.24 -43.63 -14.51
C PRO A 60 -66.09 -42.51 -13.88
N THR A 61 -66.30 -42.53 -12.56
CA THR A 61 -66.98 -41.48 -11.80
C THR A 61 -66.09 -40.81 -10.75
N MET A 62 -64.75 -40.90 -10.89
CA MET A 62 -63.75 -40.36 -9.94
C MET A 62 -64.07 -38.93 -9.49
N ASN A 63 -64.25 -37.98 -10.41
CA ASN A 63 -64.51 -36.58 -10.06
C ASN A 63 -65.78 -36.42 -9.20
N ASN A 64 -66.84 -37.18 -9.50
CA ASN A 64 -68.09 -37.14 -8.73
C ASN A 64 -67.90 -37.74 -7.33
N ILE A 65 -67.11 -38.82 -7.21
CA ILE A 65 -66.75 -39.43 -5.93
C ILE A 65 -65.96 -38.42 -5.08
N PHE A 66 -64.97 -37.74 -5.68
CA PHE A 66 -64.14 -36.76 -5.00
C PHE A 66 -64.94 -35.53 -4.53
N LEU A 67 -65.80 -35.00 -5.40
CA LEU A 67 -66.75 -33.93 -5.06
C LEU A 67 -67.68 -34.35 -3.91
N PHE A 68 -68.25 -35.57 -3.96
CA PHE A 68 -69.13 -36.08 -2.91
C PHE A 68 -68.41 -36.19 -1.56
N ILE A 69 -67.21 -36.77 -1.52
CA ILE A 69 -66.39 -36.86 -0.29
C ILE A 69 -66.04 -35.46 0.24
N THR A 70 -65.83 -34.48 -0.64
CA THR A 70 -65.61 -33.07 -0.22
C THR A 70 -66.87 -32.40 0.35
N GLN A 71 -68.08 -32.82 -0.06
CA GLN A 71 -69.33 -32.38 0.58
C GLN A 71 -69.47 -32.93 2.02
N LEU A 72 -68.94 -34.13 2.27
CA LEU A 72 -68.99 -34.79 3.58
C LEU A 72 -68.00 -34.22 4.62
N LEU A 73 -67.11 -33.30 4.24
CA LEU A 73 -66.18 -32.61 5.16
C LEU A 73 -66.88 -31.88 6.31
N LEU A 74 -68.17 -31.52 6.19
CA LEU A 74 -68.96 -30.86 7.24
C LEU A 74 -70.19 -31.70 7.63
N SER A 75 -70.03 -33.03 7.71
CA SER A 75 -71.09 -33.92 8.23
C SER A 75 -71.15 -33.86 9.76
N ASP A 76 -72.36 -33.95 10.33
CA ASP A 76 -72.59 -34.02 11.78
C ASP A 76 -72.03 -35.30 12.45
N ASP A 77 -71.68 -36.34 11.67
CA ASP A 77 -70.93 -37.50 12.19
C ASP A 77 -69.42 -37.25 12.04
N ASN A 78 -68.73 -37.04 13.17
CA ASN A 78 -67.28 -36.91 13.24
C ASN A 78 -66.55 -37.97 12.40
N CYS A 79 -66.99 -39.23 12.39
CA CYS A 79 -66.31 -40.29 11.67
C CYS A 79 -66.48 -40.16 10.15
N ILE A 80 -67.61 -39.62 9.67
CA ILE A 80 -67.78 -39.26 8.25
C ILE A 80 -66.85 -38.09 7.91
N CYS A 81 -66.77 -37.08 8.77
CA CYS A 81 -65.86 -35.93 8.60
C CYS A 81 -64.38 -36.35 8.57
N VAL A 82 -63.89 -37.03 9.62
CA VAL A 82 -62.50 -37.52 9.77
C VAL A 82 -62.10 -38.39 8.58
N ASN A 83 -62.90 -39.39 8.23
CA ASN A 83 -62.56 -40.31 7.14
C ASN A 83 -62.55 -39.58 5.78
N SER A 84 -63.50 -38.68 5.53
CA SER A 84 -63.52 -37.87 4.29
C SER A 84 -62.29 -36.99 4.17
N ALA A 85 -61.87 -36.34 5.26
CA ALA A 85 -60.65 -35.53 5.29
C ALA A 85 -59.39 -36.39 5.10
N TYR A 86 -59.27 -37.53 5.79
CA TYR A 86 -58.16 -38.47 5.62
C TYR A 86 -58.04 -38.98 4.17
N ILE A 87 -59.16 -39.35 3.53
CA ILE A 87 -59.20 -39.78 2.13
C ILE A 87 -58.73 -38.66 1.20
N ILE A 88 -59.25 -37.44 1.36
CA ILE A 88 -58.86 -36.29 0.53
C ILE A 88 -57.36 -36.03 0.68
N GLY A 89 -56.85 -35.93 1.91
CA GLY A 89 -55.42 -35.76 2.19
C GLY A 89 -54.55 -36.85 1.56
N SER A 90 -54.97 -38.12 1.69
CA SER A 90 -54.27 -39.27 1.12
C SER A 90 -54.20 -39.24 -0.41
N ILE A 91 -55.24 -38.73 -1.08
CA ILE A 91 -55.25 -38.55 -2.54
C ILE A 91 -54.35 -37.39 -2.95
N ILE A 92 -54.48 -36.20 -2.34
CA ILE A 92 -53.80 -34.98 -2.80
C ILE A 92 -52.31 -34.89 -2.46
N GLU A 93 -51.79 -35.77 -1.60
CA GLU A 93 -50.35 -35.87 -1.32
C GLU A 93 -49.56 -36.59 -2.44
N ILE A 94 -50.25 -37.18 -3.42
CA ILE A 94 -49.67 -37.61 -4.70
C ILE A 94 -49.90 -36.52 -5.77
N GLU A 95 -48.89 -36.26 -6.60
CA GLU A 95 -48.87 -35.20 -7.62
C GLU A 95 -50.14 -35.15 -8.49
N ASN A 96 -50.49 -36.26 -9.15
CA ASN A 96 -51.73 -36.40 -9.94
C ASN A 96 -53.01 -36.09 -9.13
N GLY A 97 -53.00 -36.32 -7.82
CA GLY A 97 -54.10 -36.05 -6.91
C GLY A 97 -54.23 -34.57 -6.55
N LEU A 98 -53.10 -33.86 -6.43
CA LEU A 98 -53.08 -32.41 -6.28
C LEU A 98 -53.49 -31.72 -7.59
N GLU A 99 -53.03 -32.20 -8.74
CA GLU A 99 -53.51 -31.75 -10.05
C GLU A 99 -55.03 -31.94 -10.20
N LEU A 100 -55.54 -33.13 -9.85
CA LEU A 100 -56.98 -33.41 -9.84
C LEU A 100 -57.74 -32.43 -8.94
N PHE A 101 -57.29 -32.24 -7.69
CA PHE A 101 -57.90 -31.32 -6.74
C PHE A 101 -57.95 -29.88 -7.28
N LEU A 102 -56.83 -29.37 -7.79
CA LEU A 102 -56.76 -28.01 -8.32
C LEU A 102 -57.62 -27.86 -9.58
N SER A 103 -57.62 -28.84 -10.49
CA SER A 103 -58.47 -28.82 -11.69
C SER A 103 -59.98 -28.82 -11.37
N ILE A 104 -60.39 -29.43 -10.26
CA ILE A 104 -61.79 -29.47 -9.81
C ILE A 104 -62.18 -28.19 -9.07
N PHE A 105 -61.34 -27.69 -8.14
CA PHE A 105 -61.74 -26.64 -7.19
C PHE A 105 -61.34 -25.21 -7.60
N THR A 106 -60.39 -25.01 -8.52
CA THR A 106 -60.03 -23.67 -9.00
C THR A 106 -60.99 -23.11 -10.06
N VAL A 107 -61.82 -23.96 -10.71
CA VAL A 107 -62.66 -23.58 -11.86
C VAL A 107 -64.15 -23.78 -11.56
N ASN A 108 -64.82 -22.72 -11.08
CA ASN A 108 -66.28 -22.65 -10.92
C ASN A 108 -66.94 -23.86 -10.21
N CYS A 109 -66.29 -24.42 -9.19
CA CYS A 109 -66.89 -25.45 -8.35
C CYS A 109 -68.03 -24.87 -7.49
N THR A 110 -69.08 -25.65 -7.24
CA THR A 110 -70.16 -25.29 -6.30
C THR A 110 -69.79 -25.56 -4.84
N ILE A 111 -68.67 -26.24 -4.59
CA ILE A 111 -68.17 -26.59 -3.25
C ILE A 111 -66.97 -25.69 -2.93
N ASP A 112 -67.17 -24.76 -2.01
CA ASP A 112 -66.07 -24.03 -1.38
C ASP A 112 -65.32 -24.95 -0.40
N VAL A 113 -64.27 -25.62 -0.91
CA VAL A 113 -63.44 -26.53 -0.13
C VAL A 113 -62.53 -25.79 0.86
N ILE A 114 -62.13 -24.55 0.57
CA ILE A 114 -61.21 -23.79 1.42
C ILE A 114 -61.92 -23.25 2.65
N GLN A 115 -63.16 -22.77 2.53
CA GLN A 115 -64.02 -22.42 3.66
C GLN A 115 -64.34 -23.64 4.53
N ARG A 116 -64.59 -24.81 3.92
CA ARG A 116 -64.82 -26.08 4.64
C ARG A 116 -63.60 -26.47 5.48
N LEU A 117 -62.41 -26.43 4.89
CA LEU A 117 -61.15 -26.69 5.60
C LEU A 117 -60.91 -25.65 6.71
N CYS A 118 -61.18 -24.37 6.45
CA CYS A 118 -61.07 -23.31 7.45
C CYS A 118 -61.94 -23.56 8.69
N GLN A 119 -63.18 -24.06 8.50
CA GLN A 119 -64.09 -24.41 9.60
C GLN A 119 -63.59 -25.64 10.37
N LEU A 120 -62.99 -26.62 9.68
CA LEU A 120 -62.39 -27.79 10.33
C LEU A 120 -61.15 -27.49 11.18
N LEU A 121 -60.45 -26.38 10.94
CA LEU A 121 -59.36 -25.93 11.84
C LEU A 121 -59.85 -25.59 13.25
N THR A 122 -61.14 -25.30 13.41
CA THR A 122 -61.79 -24.99 14.69
C THR A 122 -62.69 -26.12 15.21
N HIS A 123 -62.58 -27.33 14.64
CA HIS A 123 -63.39 -28.47 15.03
C HIS A 123 -63.04 -28.97 16.45
N SER A 124 -64.01 -29.57 17.15
CA SER A 124 -63.82 -30.12 18.50
C SER A 124 -63.02 -31.44 18.50
N ASP A 125 -62.92 -32.08 17.34
CA ASP A 125 -62.22 -33.35 17.15
C ASP A 125 -60.80 -33.13 16.60
N PHE A 126 -59.80 -33.66 17.31
CA PHE A 126 -58.39 -33.48 16.95
C PHE A 126 -58.03 -34.11 15.60
N ASP A 127 -58.68 -35.20 15.19
CA ASP A 127 -58.36 -35.86 13.92
C ASP A 127 -58.94 -35.08 12.73
N CYS A 128 -60.06 -34.38 12.91
CA CYS A 128 -60.56 -33.40 11.93
C CYS A 128 -59.55 -32.25 11.74
N VAL A 129 -59.06 -31.67 12.84
CA VAL A 129 -58.09 -30.56 12.80
C VAL A 129 -56.75 -31.02 12.21
N LEU A 130 -56.28 -32.22 12.55
CA LEU A 130 -55.04 -32.79 12.02
C LEU A 130 -55.13 -33.05 10.51
N ASN A 131 -56.23 -33.64 10.04
CA ASN A 131 -56.43 -33.85 8.61
C ASN A 131 -56.60 -32.52 7.87
N ALA A 132 -57.37 -31.56 8.40
CA ALA A 132 -57.56 -30.25 7.76
C ALA A 132 -56.25 -29.43 7.66
N THR A 133 -55.43 -29.41 8.72
CA THR A 133 -54.10 -28.78 8.68
C THR A 133 -53.17 -29.50 7.70
N GLY A 134 -53.20 -30.83 7.65
CA GLY A 134 -52.45 -31.63 6.67
C GLY A 134 -52.84 -31.33 5.22
N ILE A 135 -54.14 -31.31 4.92
CA ILE A 135 -54.69 -30.97 3.59
C ILE A 135 -54.23 -29.58 3.15
N LEU A 136 -54.41 -28.55 3.98
CA LEU A 136 -53.96 -27.19 3.67
C LEU A 136 -52.45 -27.14 3.44
N GLY A 137 -51.67 -27.84 4.26
CA GLY A 137 -50.23 -27.96 4.10
C GLY A 137 -49.85 -28.55 2.75
N THR A 138 -50.51 -29.63 2.35
CA THR A 138 -50.30 -30.30 1.06
C THR A 138 -50.72 -29.44 -0.12
N ILE A 139 -51.85 -28.72 -0.06
CA ILE A 139 -52.26 -27.77 -1.11
C ILE A 139 -51.19 -26.69 -1.27
N CYS A 140 -50.65 -26.13 -0.19
CA CYS A 140 -49.57 -25.13 -0.26
C CYS A 140 -48.20 -25.67 -0.74
N SER A 141 -48.07 -26.95 -1.13
CA SER A 141 -46.81 -27.49 -1.67
C SER A 141 -46.50 -26.99 -3.09
N SER A 142 -47.50 -26.98 -3.99
CA SER A 142 -47.37 -26.40 -5.33
C SER A 142 -47.57 -24.88 -5.31
N LYS A 143 -47.13 -24.18 -6.37
CA LYS A 143 -47.35 -22.73 -6.46
C LYS A 143 -48.82 -22.44 -6.71
N GLU A 144 -49.45 -23.23 -7.56
CA GLU A 144 -50.84 -23.15 -7.99
C GLU A 144 -51.78 -23.32 -6.78
N GLY A 145 -51.45 -24.20 -5.84
CA GLY A 145 -52.18 -24.38 -4.60
C GLY A 145 -51.93 -23.27 -3.56
N ARG A 146 -50.72 -22.68 -3.51
CA ARG A 146 -50.49 -21.44 -2.74
C ARG A 146 -51.28 -20.28 -3.29
N ASP A 147 -51.25 -20.07 -4.61
CA ASP A 147 -51.99 -18.99 -5.27
C ASP A 147 -53.51 -19.19 -5.13
N PHE A 148 -54.02 -20.43 -5.15
CA PHE A 148 -55.43 -20.74 -4.86
C PHE A 148 -55.83 -20.38 -3.41
N ILE A 149 -55.02 -20.75 -2.42
CA ILE A 149 -55.28 -20.46 -1.01
C ILE A 149 -55.11 -18.96 -0.70
N LEU A 150 -54.07 -18.31 -1.20
CA LEU A 150 -53.76 -16.89 -0.94
C LEU A 150 -54.81 -15.93 -1.50
N ASN A 151 -55.46 -16.29 -2.62
CA ASN A 151 -56.54 -15.49 -3.21
C ASN A 151 -57.93 -15.83 -2.63
N HIS A 152 -58.04 -16.76 -1.66
CA HIS A 152 -59.32 -17.13 -1.08
C HIS A 152 -59.83 -16.12 -0.04
N THR A 153 -61.14 -15.92 0.04
CA THR A 153 -61.77 -14.99 0.99
C THR A 153 -61.45 -15.34 2.46
N SER A 154 -61.49 -16.63 2.79
CA SER A 154 -61.23 -17.20 4.12
C SER A 154 -59.77 -17.12 4.58
N ILE A 155 -58.84 -16.61 3.76
CA ILE A 155 -57.39 -16.72 4.04
C ILE A 155 -56.97 -16.07 5.37
N ASN A 156 -57.63 -14.97 5.75
CA ASN A 156 -57.36 -14.29 7.02
C ASN A 156 -57.78 -15.15 8.23
N ASP A 157 -58.90 -15.86 8.13
CA ASP A 157 -59.39 -16.77 9.16
C ASP A 157 -58.52 -18.03 9.24
N ILE A 158 -58.08 -18.56 8.08
CA ILE A 158 -57.11 -19.66 8.00
C ILE A 158 -55.82 -19.26 8.73
N VAL A 159 -55.20 -18.12 8.41
CA VAL A 159 -53.96 -17.68 9.09
C VAL A 159 -54.19 -17.47 10.59
N SER A 160 -55.32 -16.89 11.01
CA SER A 160 -55.65 -16.72 12.44
C SER A 160 -55.80 -18.08 13.15
N ASN A 161 -56.46 -19.05 12.53
CA ASN A 161 -56.72 -20.36 13.13
C ASN A 161 -55.44 -21.21 13.17
N ILE A 162 -54.68 -21.26 12.06
CA ILE A 162 -53.38 -21.92 11.98
C ILE A 162 -52.41 -21.36 13.03
N ALA A 163 -52.36 -20.04 13.23
CA ALA A 163 -51.50 -19.42 14.24
C ALA A 163 -51.86 -19.86 15.67
N MET A 164 -53.15 -20.03 16.00
CA MET A 164 -53.57 -20.57 17.29
C MET A 164 -53.18 -22.05 17.48
N LEU A 165 -53.18 -22.83 16.40
CA LEU A 165 -52.84 -24.26 16.43
C LEU A 165 -51.34 -24.55 16.64
N LEU A 166 -50.46 -23.56 16.50
CA LEU A 166 -49.01 -23.68 16.77
C LEU A 166 -48.69 -24.07 18.23
N ASN A 167 -49.57 -23.69 19.15
CA ASN A 167 -49.49 -24.01 20.58
C ASN A 167 -50.47 -25.14 20.97
N SER A 168 -50.89 -25.97 20.02
CA SER A 168 -51.66 -27.19 20.28
C SER A 168 -50.86 -28.21 21.11
N ILE A 169 -51.55 -28.91 22.00
CA ILE A 169 -50.98 -30.03 22.78
C ILE A 169 -50.62 -31.22 21.87
N ASN A 170 -51.29 -31.35 20.72
CA ASN A 170 -50.95 -32.37 19.73
C ASN A 170 -49.82 -31.86 18.82
N VAL A 171 -48.62 -32.41 19.02
CA VAL A 171 -47.39 -32.12 18.27
C VAL A 171 -47.58 -32.22 16.75
N TRP A 172 -48.38 -33.17 16.25
CA TRP A 172 -48.64 -33.32 14.81
C TRP A 172 -49.47 -32.16 14.24
N ILE A 173 -50.46 -31.67 15.00
CA ILE A 173 -51.26 -30.50 14.61
C ILE A 173 -50.38 -29.25 14.62
N ALA A 174 -49.56 -29.07 15.67
CA ALA A 174 -48.67 -27.93 15.81
C ALA A 174 -47.57 -27.91 14.71
N GLY A 175 -47.03 -29.08 14.35
CA GLY A 175 -46.08 -29.25 13.25
C GLY A 175 -46.69 -28.99 11.87
N ASN A 176 -47.90 -29.50 11.61
CA ASN A 176 -48.64 -29.21 10.36
C ASN A 176 -49.03 -27.73 10.25
N ALA A 177 -49.46 -27.11 11.35
CA ALA A 177 -49.76 -25.68 11.40
C ALA A 177 -48.51 -24.83 11.07
N ALA A 178 -47.35 -25.18 11.62
CA ALA A 178 -46.08 -24.54 11.26
C ALA A 178 -45.71 -24.77 9.79
N LEU A 179 -45.93 -25.98 9.25
CA LEU A 179 -45.69 -26.31 7.84
C LEU A 179 -46.58 -25.49 6.89
N VAL A 180 -47.85 -25.24 7.25
CA VAL A 180 -48.76 -24.37 6.50
C VAL A 180 -48.20 -22.94 6.43
N LEU A 181 -47.80 -22.34 7.56
CA LEU A 181 -47.24 -20.98 7.57
C LEU A 181 -45.90 -20.89 6.83
N ALA A 182 -45.04 -21.89 6.98
CA ALA A 182 -43.77 -21.97 6.25
C ALA A 182 -44.01 -22.02 4.73
N ARG A 183 -44.95 -22.85 4.26
CA ARG A 183 -45.30 -22.92 2.84
C ARG A 183 -45.97 -21.64 2.34
N ILE A 184 -46.88 -21.04 3.10
CA ILE A 184 -47.51 -19.75 2.75
C ILE A 184 -46.47 -18.62 2.59
N THR A 185 -45.46 -18.56 3.47
CA THR A 185 -44.39 -17.54 3.42
C THR A 185 -43.33 -17.76 2.33
N ILE A 186 -43.43 -18.83 1.52
CA ILE A 186 -42.62 -18.96 0.29
C ILE A 186 -42.94 -17.82 -0.67
N GLU A 187 -44.22 -17.49 -0.88
CA GLU A 187 -44.61 -16.34 -1.70
C GLU A 187 -44.58 -15.04 -0.87
N GLY A 188 -44.04 -13.94 -1.43
CA GLY A 188 -44.00 -12.63 -0.74
C GLY A 188 -45.40 -12.09 -0.37
N ILE A 189 -46.43 -12.46 -1.13
CA ILE A 189 -47.84 -12.15 -0.81
C ILE A 189 -48.26 -12.79 0.53
N GLY A 190 -47.80 -14.00 0.83
CA GLY A 190 -48.06 -14.67 2.12
C GLY A 190 -47.33 -14.00 3.29
N CYS A 191 -46.13 -13.47 3.06
CA CYS A 191 -45.43 -12.64 4.05
C CYS A 191 -46.20 -11.34 4.32
N HIS A 192 -46.54 -10.59 3.28
CA HIS A 192 -47.31 -9.34 3.38
C HIS A 192 -48.68 -9.55 4.08
N LEU A 193 -49.40 -10.62 3.72
CA LEU A 193 -50.65 -11.03 4.36
C LEU A 193 -50.49 -11.13 5.89
N ILE A 194 -49.52 -11.91 6.38
CA ILE A 194 -49.29 -12.09 7.82
C ILE A 194 -48.94 -10.76 8.50
N LEU A 195 -48.13 -9.92 7.86
CA LEU A 195 -47.67 -8.64 8.40
C LEU A 195 -48.76 -7.57 8.46
N THR A 196 -49.67 -7.55 7.49
CA THR A 196 -50.81 -6.62 7.44
C THR A 196 -52.08 -7.15 8.11
N HIS A 197 -52.06 -8.38 8.63
CA HIS A 197 -53.22 -9.02 9.25
C HIS A 197 -53.73 -8.23 10.46
N ASN A 198 -55.05 -8.22 10.68
CA ASN A 198 -55.66 -7.47 11.79
C ASN A 198 -55.18 -7.95 13.18
N LYS A 199 -54.74 -9.22 13.28
CA LYS A 199 -54.14 -9.85 14.46
C LYS A 199 -52.62 -10.09 14.33
N HIS A 200 -51.90 -9.36 13.48
CA HIS A 200 -50.47 -9.63 13.23
C HIS A 200 -49.64 -9.68 14.54
N HIS A 201 -49.90 -8.81 15.52
CA HIS A 201 -49.28 -8.89 16.86
C HIS A 201 -49.49 -10.26 17.55
N GLU A 202 -50.71 -10.80 17.50
CA GLU A 202 -51.03 -12.10 18.11
C GLU A 202 -50.33 -13.24 17.36
N ILE A 203 -50.39 -13.22 16.01
CA ILE A 203 -49.77 -14.23 15.15
C ILE A 203 -48.25 -14.30 15.35
N LEU A 204 -47.57 -13.16 15.39
CA LEU A 204 -46.12 -13.10 15.64
C LEU A 204 -45.76 -13.62 17.04
N ASN A 205 -46.58 -13.32 18.06
CA ASN A 205 -46.40 -13.86 19.40
C ASN A 205 -46.67 -15.38 19.47
N GLN A 206 -47.64 -15.93 18.72
CA GLN A 206 -47.84 -17.38 18.60
C GLN A 206 -46.65 -18.06 17.92
N LEU A 207 -46.15 -17.49 16.81
CA LEU A 207 -44.95 -17.98 16.09
C LEU A 207 -43.72 -18.05 17.01
N LEU A 208 -43.48 -17.00 17.82
CA LEU A 208 -42.32 -16.93 18.70
C LEU A 208 -42.46 -17.77 19.98
N THR A 209 -43.67 -17.95 20.52
CA THR A 209 -43.90 -18.81 21.70
C THR A 209 -43.89 -20.30 21.35
N ALA A 210 -44.28 -20.68 20.13
CA ALA A 210 -44.27 -22.06 19.67
C ALA A 210 -42.89 -22.59 19.20
N LEU A 211 -41.83 -21.77 19.25
CA LEU A 211 -40.44 -22.17 19.00
C LEU A 211 -39.89 -23.00 20.17
N ASP A 212 -40.27 -24.27 20.19
CA ASP A 212 -39.85 -25.27 21.17
C ASP A 212 -38.60 -26.03 20.70
N ILE A 213 -37.56 -26.03 21.52
CA ILE A 213 -36.30 -26.76 21.29
C ILE A 213 -36.53 -28.28 21.18
N ASN A 214 -37.62 -28.79 21.77
CA ASN A 214 -37.93 -30.22 21.80
C ASN A 214 -38.63 -30.75 20.53
N ASP A 215 -39.00 -29.88 19.59
CA ASP A 215 -39.74 -30.24 18.36
C ASP A 215 -39.03 -29.70 17.11
N ALA A 216 -38.16 -30.55 16.54
CA ALA A 216 -37.34 -30.23 15.38
C ALA A 216 -38.17 -29.81 14.15
N ASN A 217 -39.33 -30.44 13.92
CA ASN A 217 -40.15 -30.20 12.73
C ASN A 217 -40.90 -28.88 12.82
N ARG A 218 -41.60 -28.63 13.93
CA ARG A 218 -42.26 -27.35 14.19
C ARG A 218 -41.25 -26.21 14.19
N SER A 219 -40.16 -26.34 14.94
CA SER A 219 -39.17 -25.26 15.05
C SER A 219 -38.38 -25.00 13.78
N THR A 220 -38.13 -26.01 12.92
CA THR A 220 -37.56 -25.78 11.58
C THR A 220 -38.49 -24.96 10.70
N ASN A 221 -39.78 -25.32 10.64
CA ASN A 221 -40.79 -24.62 9.85
C ASN A 221 -41.06 -23.19 10.38
N LEU A 222 -41.16 -23.02 11.70
CA LEU A 222 -41.28 -21.70 12.33
C LEU A 222 -40.06 -20.82 12.06
N ALA A 223 -38.85 -21.38 12.17
CA ALA A 223 -37.61 -20.66 11.85
C ALA A 223 -37.56 -20.19 10.39
N PHE A 224 -38.05 -21.00 9.44
CA PHE A 224 -38.18 -20.60 8.04
C PHE A 224 -39.21 -19.47 7.86
N THR A 225 -40.40 -19.62 8.46
CA THR A 225 -41.46 -18.60 8.46
C THR A 225 -40.95 -17.25 8.96
N ILE A 226 -40.25 -17.27 10.10
CA ILE A 226 -39.68 -16.07 10.73
C ILE A 226 -38.55 -15.48 9.87
N ALA A 227 -37.67 -16.29 9.29
CA ALA A 227 -36.62 -15.81 8.39
C ALA A 227 -37.20 -15.10 7.14
N ARG A 228 -38.25 -15.68 6.53
CA ARG A 228 -38.97 -15.08 5.38
C ARG A 228 -39.72 -13.79 5.74
N LEU A 229 -40.33 -13.72 6.93
CA LEU A 229 -40.91 -12.48 7.44
C LEU A 229 -39.84 -11.39 7.73
N ILE A 230 -38.63 -11.79 8.14
CA ILE A 230 -37.50 -10.87 8.37
C ILE A 230 -36.82 -10.44 7.07
N GLU A 231 -37.05 -11.11 5.95
CA GLU A 231 -36.52 -10.67 4.64
C GLU A 231 -37.22 -9.38 4.17
N GLU A 232 -38.54 -9.31 4.34
CA GLU A 232 -39.38 -8.16 4.01
C GLU A 232 -39.09 -6.95 4.92
N GLU A 233 -38.92 -5.76 4.33
CA GLU A 233 -38.53 -4.54 5.07
C GLU A 233 -39.54 -4.11 6.15
N ASP A 234 -40.84 -4.27 5.89
CA ASP A 234 -41.86 -3.99 6.91
C ASP A 234 -41.93 -5.08 7.97
N GLY A 235 -41.62 -6.34 7.62
CA GLY A 235 -41.56 -7.44 8.57
C GLY A 235 -40.43 -7.29 9.58
N LYS A 236 -39.26 -6.80 9.15
CA LYS A 236 -38.18 -6.34 10.05
C LYS A 236 -38.72 -5.38 11.10
N LYS A 237 -39.35 -4.28 10.67
CA LYS A 237 -39.88 -3.22 11.55
C LYS A 237 -40.96 -3.73 12.49
N ILE A 238 -41.89 -4.54 11.98
CA ILE A 238 -43.04 -5.04 12.73
C ILE A 238 -42.59 -6.04 13.81
N LEU A 239 -41.77 -7.05 13.48
CA LEU A 239 -41.22 -7.99 14.46
C LEU A 239 -40.42 -7.28 15.57
N ILE A 240 -39.57 -6.32 15.19
CA ILE A 240 -38.72 -5.56 16.11
C ILE A 240 -39.52 -4.66 17.07
N ASN A 241 -40.60 -4.03 16.61
CA ASN A 241 -41.37 -3.08 17.41
C ASN A 241 -42.48 -3.76 18.23
N ASN A 242 -43.00 -4.89 17.77
CA ASN A 242 -44.14 -5.57 18.39
C ASN A 242 -43.73 -6.61 19.44
N CYS A 243 -42.50 -7.13 19.36
CA CYS A 243 -41.90 -7.96 20.39
C CYS A 243 -41.12 -7.09 21.39
N GLU A 244 -40.96 -7.52 22.64
CA GLU A 244 -39.87 -6.97 23.45
C GLU A 244 -38.55 -7.29 22.74
N GLN A 245 -37.81 -6.27 22.33
CA GLN A 245 -36.67 -6.41 21.39
C GLN A 245 -35.67 -7.49 21.80
N ASN A 246 -35.36 -7.59 23.11
CA ASN A 246 -34.48 -8.62 23.64
C ASN A 246 -35.03 -10.05 23.44
N HIS A 247 -36.34 -10.27 23.58
CA HIS A 247 -36.96 -11.58 23.50
C HIS A 247 -36.82 -12.22 22.11
N PHE A 248 -36.95 -11.43 21.05
CA PHE A 248 -36.68 -11.89 19.69
C PHE A 248 -35.22 -12.34 19.51
N PHE A 249 -34.26 -11.55 20.00
CA PHE A 249 -32.84 -11.90 19.93
C PHE A 249 -32.44 -13.06 20.86
N GLU A 250 -33.13 -13.26 21.99
CA GLU A 250 -32.97 -14.44 22.85
C GLU A 250 -33.48 -15.71 22.15
N ILE A 251 -34.58 -15.63 21.41
CA ILE A 251 -35.09 -16.73 20.58
C ILE A 251 -34.10 -17.05 19.45
N LEU A 252 -33.60 -16.03 18.76
CA LEU A 252 -32.58 -16.18 17.72
C LEU A 252 -31.29 -16.82 18.28
N LEU A 253 -30.85 -16.41 19.47
CA LEU A 253 -29.73 -17.05 20.17
C LEU A 253 -30.01 -18.52 20.47
N LYS A 254 -31.18 -18.87 21.04
CA LYS A 254 -31.57 -20.27 21.29
C LYS A 254 -31.48 -21.09 20.00
N MET A 255 -32.02 -20.58 18.89
CA MET A 255 -31.96 -21.25 17.58
C MET A 255 -30.53 -21.45 17.04
N LEU A 256 -29.58 -20.60 17.43
CA LEU A 256 -28.15 -20.74 17.11
C LEU A 256 -27.41 -21.70 18.08
N GLU A 257 -27.92 -21.94 19.29
CA GLU A 257 -27.29 -22.84 20.27
C GLU A 257 -27.83 -24.29 20.24
N ILE A 258 -28.99 -24.54 19.62
CA ILE A 258 -29.51 -25.89 19.34
C ILE A 258 -28.46 -26.69 18.55
N ASN A 259 -28.06 -27.85 19.06
CA ASN A 259 -26.95 -28.66 18.51
C ASN A 259 -27.29 -29.94 17.71
N PRO A 260 -28.50 -30.55 17.73
CA PRO A 260 -28.83 -31.63 16.79
C PRO A 260 -29.27 -31.09 15.41
N ASP A 261 -30.15 -30.09 15.37
CA ASP A 261 -30.89 -29.71 14.16
C ASP A 261 -30.24 -28.57 13.38
N LYS A 262 -29.32 -28.97 12.50
CA LYS A 262 -28.64 -28.13 11.50
C LYS A 262 -29.58 -27.17 10.75
N SER A 263 -30.81 -27.58 10.47
CA SER A 263 -31.78 -26.78 9.71
C SER A 263 -32.25 -25.54 10.49
N ILE A 264 -32.45 -25.67 11.80
CA ILE A 264 -32.80 -24.54 12.67
C ILE A 264 -31.63 -23.55 12.72
N ASN A 265 -30.38 -24.04 12.78
CA ASN A 265 -29.20 -23.17 12.71
C ASN A 265 -29.10 -22.44 11.35
N LYS A 266 -29.36 -23.11 10.22
CA LYS A 266 -29.38 -22.49 8.88
C LYS A 266 -30.39 -21.34 8.84
N ASN A 267 -31.64 -21.61 9.26
CA ASN A 267 -32.71 -20.63 9.26
C ASN A 267 -32.43 -19.46 10.23
N ALA A 268 -31.77 -19.71 11.37
CA ALA A 268 -31.34 -18.66 12.30
C ALA A 268 -30.22 -17.77 11.72
N CYS A 269 -29.19 -18.37 11.12
CA CYS A 269 -28.13 -17.64 10.42
C CYS A 269 -28.68 -16.83 9.24
N TYR A 270 -29.63 -17.40 8.49
CA TYR A 270 -30.31 -16.71 7.39
C TYR A 270 -31.14 -15.53 7.90
N ALA A 271 -32.00 -15.72 8.92
CA ALA A 271 -32.76 -14.64 9.56
C ALA A 271 -31.86 -13.50 10.05
N LEU A 272 -30.74 -13.81 10.70
CA LEU A 272 -29.75 -12.83 11.11
C LEU A 272 -29.09 -12.10 9.92
N SER A 273 -28.80 -12.83 8.83
CA SER A 273 -28.23 -12.22 7.62
C SER A 273 -29.22 -11.27 6.92
N CYS A 274 -30.51 -11.61 6.90
CA CYS A 274 -31.60 -10.79 6.40
C CYS A 274 -31.84 -9.55 7.27
N LEU A 275 -31.76 -9.69 8.59
CA LEU A 275 -31.84 -8.58 9.53
C LEU A 275 -30.67 -7.59 9.34
N CYS A 276 -29.45 -8.11 9.18
CA CYS A 276 -28.26 -7.32 8.85
C CYS A 276 -28.13 -6.98 7.35
N THR A 277 -29.24 -6.84 6.62
CA THR A 277 -29.26 -6.15 5.30
C THR A 277 -29.47 -4.64 5.43
N SER A 278 -30.03 -4.16 6.54
CA SER A 278 -30.23 -2.73 6.80
C SER A 278 -29.46 -2.23 8.03
N GLN A 279 -29.00 -0.97 7.96
CA GLN A 279 -28.33 -0.26 9.06
C GLN A 279 -29.14 -0.32 10.36
N TYR A 280 -30.46 -0.23 10.26
CA TYR A 280 -31.40 -0.31 11.38
C TYR A 280 -31.39 -1.69 12.03
N GLY A 281 -31.49 -2.77 11.25
CA GLY A 281 -31.42 -4.14 11.77
C GLY A 281 -30.09 -4.44 12.46
N TYR A 282 -28.96 -3.99 11.91
CA TYR A 282 -27.65 -4.10 12.56
C TYR A 282 -27.56 -3.29 13.87
N GLN A 283 -28.05 -2.04 13.90
CA GLN A 283 -28.05 -1.21 15.11
C GLN A 283 -28.84 -1.84 16.27
N LEU A 284 -29.91 -2.58 15.96
CA LEU A 284 -30.70 -3.33 16.93
C LEU A 284 -29.98 -4.59 17.42
N CYS A 285 -29.28 -5.31 16.52
CA CYS A 285 -28.47 -6.47 16.91
C CYS A 285 -27.43 -6.10 17.97
N ILE A 286 -26.78 -4.93 17.85
CA ILE A 286 -25.75 -4.46 18.79
C ILE A 286 -26.30 -3.71 20.01
N GLN A 287 -27.61 -3.48 20.10
CA GLN A 287 -28.26 -2.71 21.18
C GLN A 287 -28.01 -3.38 22.54
N SER A 288 -28.13 -4.70 22.62
CA SER A 288 -27.69 -5.50 23.76
C SER A 288 -26.34 -6.14 23.46
N LYS A 289 -25.25 -5.44 23.79
CA LYS A 289 -23.86 -5.90 23.54
C LYS A 289 -23.56 -7.30 24.11
N ILE A 290 -24.21 -7.67 25.21
CA ILE A 290 -24.09 -9.00 25.85
C ILE A 290 -24.71 -10.07 24.96
N LEU A 291 -25.96 -9.85 24.53
CA LEU A 291 -26.71 -10.78 23.69
C LEU A 291 -26.07 -10.91 22.29
N PHE A 292 -25.57 -9.80 21.74
CA PHE A 292 -24.79 -9.79 20.50
C PHE A 292 -23.51 -10.64 20.62
N TYR A 293 -22.76 -10.51 21.73
CA TYR A 293 -21.59 -11.34 21.97
C TYR A 293 -21.93 -12.83 22.09
N GLN A 294 -23.05 -13.18 22.74
CA GLN A 294 -23.54 -14.57 22.79
C GLN A 294 -23.90 -15.10 21.40
N ILE A 295 -24.56 -14.29 20.56
CA ILE A 295 -24.88 -14.62 19.16
C ILE A 295 -23.59 -14.88 18.36
N LEU A 296 -22.58 -14.02 18.47
CA LEU A 296 -21.28 -14.23 17.80
C LEU A 296 -20.59 -15.52 18.27
N VAL A 297 -20.61 -15.82 19.57
CA VAL A 297 -20.06 -17.06 20.13
C VAL A 297 -20.84 -18.30 19.67
N ALA A 298 -22.16 -18.20 19.48
CA ALA A 298 -22.96 -19.29 18.91
C ALA A 298 -22.60 -19.53 17.43
N ILE A 299 -22.44 -18.47 16.64
CA ILE A 299 -22.01 -18.55 15.23
C ILE A 299 -20.60 -19.14 15.13
N GLU A 300 -19.66 -18.81 16.02
CA GLU A 300 -18.33 -19.44 16.07
C GLU A 300 -18.38 -20.97 16.31
N LYS A 301 -19.36 -21.47 17.07
CA LYS A 301 -19.60 -22.92 17.22
C LYS A 301 -20.12 -23.51 15.89
N ILE A 302 -21.08 -22.86 15.26
CA ILE A 302 -21.69 -23.30 13.98
C ILE A 302 -20.66 -23.34 12.84
N LEU A 303 -19.76 -22.35 12.77
CA LEU A 303 -18.65 -22.28 11.81
C LEU A 303 -17.69 -23.49 11.89
N LEU A 304 -17.58 -24.15 13.05
CA LEU A 304 -16.76 -25.35 13.23
C LEU A 304 -17.47 -26.65 12.86
N SER A 305 -18.76 -26.60 12.50
CA SER A 305 -19.57 -27.77 12.18
C SER A 305 -19.11 -28.53 10.91
N TYR A 306 -19.70 -29.70 10.69
CA TYR A 306 -19.46 -30.56 9.53
C TYR A 306 -20.48 -30.36 8.40
N ASP A 307 -21.34 -29.34 8.47
CA ASP A 307 -22.34 -29.06 7.44
C ASP A 307 -21.93 -27.86 6.59
N HIS A 308 -21.63 -28.10 5.32
CA HIS A 308 -21.11 -27.07 4.42
C HIS A 308 -22.12 -25.93 4.20
N GLU A 309 -23.42 -26.24 4.06
CA GLU A 309 -24.48 -25.24 3.99
C GLU A 309 -24.61 -24.43 5.29
N THR A 310 -24.62 -25.06 6.47
CA THR A 310 -24.72 -24.30 7.74
C THR A 310 -23.49 -23.41 7.96
N VAL A 311 -22.29 -23.88 7.58
CA VAL A 311 -21.06 -23.06 7.60
C VAL A 311 -21.19 -21.87 6.64
N TRP A 312 -21.75 -22.06 5.44
CA TRP A 312 -21.96 -20.96 4.49
C TRP A 312 -22.95 -19.91 5.00
N PHE A 313 -24.11 -20.32 5.52
CA PHE A 313 -25.06 -19.40 6.14
C PHE A 313 -24.45 -18.65 7.32
N ALA A 314 -23.66 -19.32 8.17
CA ALA A 314 -22.95 -18.69 9.28
C ALA A 314 -21.89 -17.67 8.84
N LEU A 315 -21.16 -17.93 7.75
CA LEU A 315 -20.29 -16.94 7.12
C LEU A 315 -21.10 -15.75 6.60
N MET A 316 -22.19 -15.98 5.88
CA MET A 316 -23.07 -14.93 5.36
C MET A 316 -23.63 -14.03 6.47
N SER A 317 -24.03 -14.58 7.62
CA SER A 317 -24.44 -13.76 8.78
C SER A 317 -23.35 -12.78 9.19
N LEU A 318 -22.11 -13.27 9.35
CA LEU A 318 -20.98 -12.44 9.74
C LEU A 318 -20.56 -11.46 8.64
N THR A 319 -20.65 -11.84 7.36
CA THR A 319 -20.44 -10.94 6.22
C THR A 319 -21.44 -9.79 6.25
N SER A 320 -22.73 -10.07 6.47
CA SER A 320 -23.76 -9.04 6.57
C SER A 320 -23.54 -8.10 7.77
N ILE A 321 -23.12 -8.63 8.92
CA ILE A 321 -22.70 -7.81 10.07
C ILE A 321 -21.46 -6.96 9.75
N ALA A 322 -20.44 -7.53 9.11
CA ALA A 322 -19.15 -6.88 8.84
C ALA A 322 -19.20 -5.76 7.79
N LYS A 323 -20.33 -5.56 7.10
CA LYS A 323 -20.57 -4.43 6.18
C LYS A 323 -20.64 -3.07 6.90
N TYR A 324 -20.92 -3.05 8.21
CA TYR A 324 -21.24 -1.82 8.94
C TYR A 324 -20.07 -1.29 9.78
N ASP A 325 -19.98 0.04 9.88
CA ASP A 325 -19.00 0.70 10.73
C ASP A 325 -19.20 0.30 12.21
N GLY A 326 -18.06 0.16 12.91
CA GLY A 326 -18.02 -0.34 14.28
C GLY A 326 -18.22 -1.87 14.43
N ALA A 327 -18.68 -2.61 13.42
CA ALA A 327 -18.88 -4.06 13.54
C ALA A 327 -17.59 -4.80 13.90
N ASN A 328 -16.46 -4.31 13.38
CA ASN A 328 -15.13 -4.80 13.66
C ASN A 328 -14.67 -4.61 15.12
N GLU A 329 -15.29 -3.68 15.88
CA GLU A 329 -15.06 -3.57 17.34
C GLU A 329 -15.64 -4.77 18.12
N TYR A 330 -16.52 -5.56 17.51
CA TYR A 330 -17.05 -6.78 18.11
C TYR A 330 -16.40 -8.02 17.46
N LEU A 331 -16.37 -8.07 16.13
CA LEU A 331 -15.85 -9.22 15.38
C LEU A 331 -14.34 -9.44 15.59
N CYS A 332 -13.53 -8.37 15.59
CA CYS A 332 -12.07 -8.50 15.76
C CYS A 332 -11.63 -8.68 17.23
N TYR A 333 -12.52 -8.47 18.20
CA TYR A 333 -12.28 -8.87 19.59
C TYR A 333 -12.36 -10.40 19.78
N SER A 334 -12.99 -11.12 18.86
CA SER A 334 -12.80 -12.57 18.78
C SER A 334 -11.38 -12.90 18.29
N LYS A 335 -10.52 -13.25 19.26
CA LYS A 335 -9.18 -13.81 19.02
C LYS A 335 -9.21 -15.18 18.32
N ASN A 336 -10.39 -15.71 18.01
CA ASN A 336 -10.62 -17.00 17.39
C ASN A 336 -11.19 -16.88 15.98
N LEU A 337 -12.09 -15.93 15.71
CA LEU A 337 -12.79 -15.82 14.41
C LEU A 337 -11.83 -15.80 13.20
N LEU A 338 -10.76 -15.00 13.23
CA LEU A 338 -9.76 -14.97 12.14
C LEU A 338 -8.99 -16.29 11.95
N LYS A 339 -8.92 -17.14 12.98
CA LYS A 339 -8.34 -18.48 12.91
C LYS A 339 -9.36 -19.49 12.38
N ILE A 340 -10.61 -19.39 12.84
CA ILE A 340 -11.75 -20.21 12.38
C ILE A 340 -11.95 -20.01 10.87
N ILE A 341 -11.92 -18.77 10.38
CA ILE A 341 -12.03 -18.46 8.94
C ILE A 341 -10.89 -19.11 8.13
N LYS A 342 -9.65 -19.11 8.63
CA LYS A 342 -8.53 -19.82 7.97
C LYS A 342 -8.72 -21.34 7.98
N LEU A 343 -9.12 -21.91 9.13
CA LEU A 343 -9.44 -23.34 9.23
C LEU A 343 -10.59 -23.75 8.29
N ILE A 344 -11.57 -22.88 8.05
CA ILE A 344 -12.64 -23.06 7.05
C ILE A 344 -12.08 -23.03 5.63
N GLN A 345 -11.22 -22.06 5.32
CA GLN A 345 -10.58 -21.94 4.01
C GLN A 345 -9.73 -23.18 3.67
N ASP A 346 -9.04 -23.75 4.66
CA ASP A 346 -8.28 -25.00 4.52
C ASP A 346 -9.20 -26.24 4.45
N LYS A 347 -10.24 -26.33 5.30
CA LYS A 347 -11.16 -27.49 5.42
C LYS A 347 -12.09 -27.65 4.20
N TRP A 348 -12.54 -26.54 3.63
CA TRP A 348 -13.58 -26.50 2.58
C TRP A 348 -13.02 -25.94 1.28
N ILE A 349 -11.81 -26.37 0.88
CA ILE A 349 -11.09 -25.83 -0.29
C ILE A 349 -11.84 -26.03 -1.62
N ASP A 350 -12.56 -27.14 -1.77
CA ASP A 350 -13.31 -27.47 -2.98
C ASP A 350 -14.69 -26.77 -3.08
N PHE A 351 -15.18 -26.18 -1.98
CA PHE A 351 -16.52 -25.57 -1.91
C PHE A 351 -16.45 -24.08 -2.28
N LYS A 352 -16.63 -23.77 -3.57
CA LYS A 352 -16.46 -22.41 -4.12
C LYS A 352 -17.21 -21.33 -3.33
N ASP A 353 -18.46 -21.56 -2.96
CA ASP A 353 -19.26 -20.51 -2.32
C ASP A 353 -18.81 -20.24 -0.88
N ILE A 354 -18.33 -21.26 -0.16
CA ILE A 354 -17.65 -21.10 1.15
C ILE A 354 -16.31 -20.39 0.97
N GLN A 355 -15.57 -20.72 -0.09
CA GLN A 355 -14.29 -20.09 -0.41
C GLN A 355 -14.45 -18.59 -0.69
N ASP A 356 -15.41 -18.21 -1.54
CA ASP A 356 -15.62 -16.81 -1.92
C ASP A 356 -16.19 -16.00 -0.74
N GLU A 357 -17.18 -16.55 -0.01
CA GLU A 357 -17.79 -15.91 1.15
C GLU A 357 -16.80 -15.75 2.32
N SER A 358 -16.00 -16.78 2.63
CA SER A 358 -14.98 -16.70 3.70
C SER A 358 -13.85 -15.74 3.34
N LYS A 359 -13.47 -15.60 2.05
CA LYS A 359 -12.48 -14.60 1.60
C LYS A 359 -13.05 -13.18 1.68
N LEU A 360 -14.33 -12.99 1.36
CA LEU A 360 -15.03 -11.72 1.50
C LEU A 360 -15.10 -11.28 2.97
N LEU A 361 -15.53 -12.18 3.87
CA LEU A 361 -15.54 -11.93 5.31
C LEU A 361 -14.11 -11.64 5.83
N TRP A 362 -13.13 -12.48 5.46
CA TRP A 362 -11.73 -12.26 5.82
C TRP A 362 -11.26 -10.86 5.41
N PHE A 363 -11.53 -10.45 4.16
CA PHE A 363 -11.16 -9.14 3.63
C PHE A 363 -11.83 -7.99 4.39
N MET A 364 -13.12 -8.06 4.71
CA MET A 364 -13.81 -6.99 5.44
C MET A 364 -13.29 -6.83 6.87
N LEU A 365 -13.05 -7.93 7.59
CA LEU A 365 -12.41 -7.88 8.90
C LEU A 365 -10.99 -7.29 8.82
N HIS A 366 -10.25 -7.66 7.77
CA HIS A 366 -8.89 -7.17 7.55
C HIS A 366 -8.84 -5.71 7.07
N LYS A 367 -9.85 -5.19 6.36
CA LYS A 367 -9.92 -3.81 5.83
C LYS A 367 -9.64 -2.73 6.90
N HIS A 368 -10.03 -2.99 8.15
CA HIS A 368 -9.83 -2.09 9.29
C HIS A 368 -8.44 -2.24 9.94
N ILE A 369 -7.68 -3.28 9.59
CA ILE A 369 -6.27 -3.46 9.96
C ILE A 369 -5.42 -2.59 9.02
N LYS A 370 -4.97 -1.44 9.52
CA LYS A 370 -4.03 -0.57 8.83
C LYS A 370 -2.77 -1.35 8.38
N PRO A 371 -2.22 -1.08 7.18
CA PRO A 371 -0.89 -1.52 6.82
C PRO A 371 0.17 -0.97 7.79
N ASN A 372 1.28 -1.69 7.93
CA ASN A 372 2.45 -1.17 8.64
C ASN A 372 2.89 0.17 8.04
N GLN A 373 3.30 1.09 8.91
CA GLN A 373 3.86 2.40 8.54
C GLN A 373 5.02 2.23 7.54
N PRO A 374 5.03 2.93 6.38
CA PRO A 374 6.09 2.79 5.38
C PRO A 374 7.43 3.31 5.90
N ARG A 375 8.51 2.61 5.53
CA ARG A 375 9.89 2.96 5.87
C ARG A 375 10.44 3.93 4.84
N ILE A 376 11.28 4.86 5.29
CA ILE A 376 12.08 5.72 4.42
C ILE A 376 13.46 5.06 4.25
N ASP A 377 13.83 4.71 3.02
CA ASP A 377 15.11 4.06 2.73
C ASP A 377 16.22 5.08 2.41
N SER A 378 15.86 6.19 1.74
CA SER A 378 16.78 7.32 1.49
C SER A 378 16.04 8.60 1.11
N ILE A 379 16.41 9.72 1.73
CA ILE A 379 15.92 11.08 1.41
C ILE A 379 16.88 11.77 0.42
N ARG A 380 16.35 12.70 -0.39
CA ARG A 380 17.06 13.67 -1.23
C ARG A 380 16.28 15.00 -1.25
N ASN A 381 16.83 16.02 -1.91
CA ASN A 381 16.18 17.34 -2.06
C ASN A 381 14.89 17.33 -2.90
N ILE A 382 14.77 16.46 -3.93
CA ILE A 382 13.57 16.40 -4.80
C ILE A 382 12.97 14.99 -4.92
N SER A 383 13.43 14.04 -4.10
CA SER A 383 12.99 12.64 -4.17
C SER A 383 13.18 11.91 -2.84
N VAL A 384 12.41 10.85 -2.61
CA VAL A 384 12.59 9.94 -1.48
C VAL A 384 12.29 8.50 -1.91
N HIS A 385 13.11 7.55 -1.47
CA HIS A 385 12.85 6.12 -1.67
C HIS A 385 12.16 5.56 -0.44
N ILE A 386 11.08 4.81 -0.66
CA ILE A 386 10.20 4.27 0.38
C ILE A 386 9.94 2.78 0.19
N SER A 387 9.78 2.05 1.29
CA SER A 387 9.48 0.62 1.31
C SER A 387 8.43 0.26 2.37
N TRP A 388 7.76 -0.88 2.23
CA TRP A 388 6.79 -1.39 3.20
C TRP A 388 6.77 -2.93 3.21
N ASP A 389 6.16 -3.52 4.23
CA ASP A 389 5.99 -4.98 4.31
C ASP A 389 4.87 -5.46 3.36
N SER A 390 4.97 -6.69 2.82
CA SER A 390 3.90 -7.28 2.00
C SER A 390 2.72 -7.77 2.84
N TYR A 391 1.52 -7.71 2.27
CA TYR A 391 0.30 -8.08 2.98
C TYR A 391 -0.09 -9.57 2.82
N MET A 392 0.38 -10.40 3.75
CA MET A 392 -0.07 -11.77 4.07
C MET A 392 0.11 -12.91 3.03
N ASN A 393 0.77 -13.98 3.46
CA ASN A 393 1.02 -15.24 2.73
C ASN A 393 -0.23 -16.13 2.47
N SER A 394 -1.45 -15.59 2.41
CA SER A 394 -2.68 -16.41 2.29
C SER A 394 -3.80 -15.85 1.41
N CYS A 395 -3.60 -14.70 0.76
CA CYS A 395 -4.45 -14.27 -0.35
C CYS A 395 -3.65 -14.44 -1.66
N ASN A 396 -4.35 -14.66 -2.78
CA ASN A 396 -3.69 -14.73 -4.09
C ASN A 396 -2.99 -13.39 -4.37
N GLU A 397 -1.66 -13.38 -4.37
CA GLU A 397 -0.83 -12.16 -4.48
C GLU A 397 -1.12 -11.31 -5.74
N GLN A 398 -1.77 -11.91 -6.74
CA GLN A 398 -2.15 -11.26 -7.99
C GLN A 398 -3.19 -10.14 -7.79
N ASP A 399 -4.09 -10.25 -6.81
CA ASP A 399 -5.20 -9.32 -6.64
C ASP A 399 -4.90 -8.13 -5.70
N ILE A 400 -3.76 -8.15 -5.00
CA ILE A 400 -3.33 -7.08 -4.10
C ILE A 400 -2.57 -6.00 -4.88
N GLN A 401 -2.97 -4.75 -4.71
CA GLN A 401 -2.26 -3.55 -5.14
C GLN A 401 -2.06 -2.62 -3.94
N TYR A 402 -1.05 -1.76 -3.99
CA TYR A 402 -0.76 -0.74 -2.98
C TYR A 402 -1.00 0.65 -3.59
N CYS A 403 -1.85 1.43 -2.95
CA CYS A 403 -2.03 2.85 -3.18
C CYS A 403 -1.06 3.62 -2.28
N ILE A 404 -0.28 4.53 -2.87
CA ILE A 404 0.63 5.44 -2.16
C ILE A 404 -0.07 6.79 -2.06
N LEU A 405 -0.24 7.28 -0.84
CA LEU A 405 -0.80 8.60 -0.55
C LEU A 405 0.32 9.51 -0.05
N LEU A 406 0.45 10.69 -0.64
CA LEU A 406 1.37 11.75 -0.23
C LEU A 406 0.53 12.96 0.16
N ASP A 407 0.66 13.41 1.41
CA ASP A 407 -0.20 14.43 2.02
C ASP A 407 -1.70 14.14 1.82
N ASP A 408 -2.07 12.87 2.06
CA ASP A 408 -3.40 12.28 1.86
C ASP A 408 -3.93 12.28 0.40
N VAL A 409 -3.14 12.75 -0.58
CA VAL A 409 -3.46 12.66 -2.01
C VAL A 409 -2.93 11.34 -2.60
N PRO A 410 -3.78 10.49 -3.23
CA PRO A 410 -3.32 9.26 -3.87
C PRO A 410 -2.54 9.57 -5.16
N ILE A 411 -1.24 9.28 -5.15
CA ILE A 411 -0.30 9.62 -6.23
C ILE A 411 0.13 8.43 -7.09
N LYS A 412 0.05 7.19 -6.58
CA LYS A 412 0.47 6.00 -7.32
C LYS A 412 -0.24 4.73 -6.88
N ILE A 413 -0.48 3.84 -7.84
CA ILE A 413 -0.85 2.44 -7.60
C ILE A 413 0.28 1.53 -8.11
N THR A 414 0.66 0.52 -7.33
CA THR A 414 1.76 -0.42 -7.62
C THR A 414 1.51 -1.81 -7.03
N ARG A 415 2.10 -2.87 -7.59
CA ARG A 415 2.17 -4.21 -6.96
C ARG A 415 3.49 -4.45 -6.20
N LYS A 416 4.47 -3.54 -6.30
CA LYS A 416 5.74 -3.62 -5.57
C LYS A 416 5.56 -3.13 -4.13
N THR A 417 6.41 -3.60 -3.23
CA THR A 417 6.56 -3.14 -1.84
C THR A 417 7.56 -1.98 -1.67
N ASN A 418 7.93 -1.31 -2.77
CA ASN A 418 8.78 -0.14 -2.75
C ASN A 418 8.47 0.83 -3.89
N TYR A 419 8.85 2.09 -3.71
CA TYR A 419 8.69 3.15 -4.71
C TYR A 419 9.72 4.27 -4.53
N LEU A 420 10.00 4.99 -5.62
CA LEU A 420 10.76 6.24 -5.61
C LEU A 420 9.79 7.40 -5.88
N LEU A 421 9.54 8.20 -4.86
CA LEU A 421 8.87 9.50 -5.02
C LEU A 421 9.86 10.47 -5.64
N ASN A 422 9.43 11.18 -6.69
CA ASN A 422 10.18 12.21 -7.40
C ASN A 422 9.37 13.51 -7.43
N ASP A 423 9.95 14.56 -8.03
CA ASP A 423 9.28 15.85 -8.30
C ASP A 423 8.76 16.55 -7.03
N LEU A 424 9.40 16.25 -5.90
CA LEU A 424 9.18 16.90 -4.61
C LEU A 424 9.91 18.25 -4.56
N LYS A 425 9.43 19.16 -3.71
CA LYS A 425 10.13 20.41 -3.38
C LYS A 425 11.22 20.14 -2.35
N SER A 426 12.32 20.88 -2.40
CA SER A 426 13.39 20.88 -1.39
C SER A 426 12.96 21.57 -0.09
N ASN A 427 13.61 21.19 1.02
CA ASN A 427 13.32 21.66 2.38
C ASN A 427 11.81 21.76 2.67
N THR A 428 11.07 20.73 2.28
CA THR A 428 9.61 20.67 2.40
C THR A 428 9.24 19.41 3.18
N LEU A 429 8.39 19.59 4.20
CA LEU A 429 7.88 18.51 5.02
C LEU A 429 6.66 17.88 4.34
N TYR A 430 6.69 16.54 4.26
CA TYR A 430 5.72 15.69 3.60
C TYR A 430 5.31 14.56 4.55
N ASN A 431 4.12 13.98 4.36
CA ASN A 431 3.75 12.71 4.99
C ASN A 431 3.28 11.69 3.96
N VAL A 432 3.77 10.45 4.09
CA VAL A 432 3.40 9.34 3.20
C VAL A 432 2.67 8.24 3.97
N LYS A 433 1.60 7.72 3.36
CA LYS A 433 0.80 6.59 3.85
C LYS A 433 0.68 5.53 2.75
N ILE A 434 0.57 4.27 3.15
CA ILE A 434 0.28 3.14 2.25
C ILE A 434 -1.10 2.58 2.59
N GLN A 435 -1.85 2.21 1.56
CA GLN A 435 -3.17 1.61 1.65
C GLN A 435 -3.18 0.44 0.65
N TYR A 436 -3.75 -0.72 0.98
CA TYR A 436 -3.94 -1.78 -0.03
C TYR A 436 -5.30 -1.66 -0.70
N ARG A 437 -5.36 -2.03 -1.98
CA ARG A 437 -6.53 -2.07 -2.85
C ARG A 437 -6.64 -3.46 -3.46
N THR A 438 -7.83 -4.03 -3.45
CA THR A 438 -8.19 -5.29 -4.12
C THR A 438 -9.45 -5.08 -4.95
N THR A 439 -9.94 -6.13 -5.61
CA THR A 439 -11.25 -6.16 -6.26
C THR A 439 -12.43 -5.92 -5.30
N GLN A 440 -12.25 -6.16 -3.99
CA GLN A 440 -13.28 -5.99 -2.96
C GLN A 440 -13.21 -4.63 -2.24
N GLY A 441 -12.28 -3.74 -2.65
CA GLY A 441 -12.17 -2.38 -2.12
C GLY A 441 -10.79 -2.06 -1.53
N GLU A 442 -10.76 -1.09 -0.62
CA GLU A 442 -9.53 -0.46 -0.12
C GLU A 442 -9.45 -0.48 1.41
N SER A 443 -8.24 -0.63 1.94
CA SER A 443 -7.98 -0.63 3.39
C SER A 443 -8.15 0.75 4.02
N MET A 444 -8.14 0.81 5.35
CA MET A 444 -7.67 1.99 6.07
C MET A 444 -6.23 2.32 5.65
N PRO A 445 -5.84 3.58 5.44
CA PRO A 445 -4.43 3.96 5.25
C PRO A 445 -3.58 3.60 6.47
N SER A 446 -2.28 3.38 6.25
CA SER A 446 -1.29 3.24 7.31
C SER A 446 -1.23 4.50 8.17
N ASP A 447 -0.63 4.37 9.36
CA ASP A 447 -0.14 5.56 10.06
C ASP A 447 0.94 6.28 9.22
N ALA A 448 1.03 7.59 9.40
CA ALA A 448 1.78 8.48 8.51
C ALA A 448 3.28 8.44 8.78
N THR A 449 4.09 8.28 7.74
CA THR A 449 5.53 8.50 7.83
C THR A 449 5.83 9.92 7.40
N VAL A 450 6.15 10.78 8.37
CA VAL A 450 6.58 12.15 8.10
C VAL A 450 8.06 12.16 7.74
N PHE A 451 8.41 12.88 6.67
CA PHE A 451 9.78 13.12 6.25
C PHE A 451 9.91 14.56 5.74
N GLN A 452 11.13 15.07 5.69
CA GLN A 452 11.45 16.38 5.13
C GLN A 452 12.52 16.17 4.06
N THR A 453 12.34 16.75 2.88
CA THR A 453 13.35 16.69 1.81
C THR A 453 14.59 17.51 2.17
N ASP A 454 15.75 17.11 1.66
CA ASP A 454 17.00 17.86 1.88
C ASP A 454 16.88 19.31 1.34
N ASP A 455 17.74 20.20 1.85
CA ASP A 455 17.97 21.52 1.26
C ASP A 455 18.45 21.44 -0.20
N GLU A 456 18.16 22.50 -0.95
CA GLU A 456 18.77 22.71 -2.25
C GLU A 456 20.26 23.07 -2.08
N LEU A 457 21.14 22.26 -2.65
CA LEU A 457 22.59 22.36 -2.43
C LEU A 457 23.23 23.45 -3.29
N VAL A 458 23.08 24.70 -2.85
CA VAL A 458 23.75 25.87 -3.42
C VAL A 458 25.27 25.75 -3.21
N ILE A 459 26.03 25.58 -4.30
CA ILE A 459 27.49 25.69 -4.25
C ILE A 459 27.86 27.19 -4.30
N PRO A 460 28.59 27.73 -3.30
CA PRO A 460 28.90 29.15 -3.26
C PRO A 460 29.87 29.60 -4.36
N SER A 461 29.77 30.87 -4.74
CA SER A 461 30.73 31.58 -5.60
C SER A 461 32.03 31.92 -4.85
N ILE A 462 33.07 32.34 -5.57
CA ILE A 462 34.32 32.81 -4.97
C ILE A 462 34.13 34.21 -4.38
N ILE A 463 34.48 34.36 -3.10
CA ILE A 463 34.42 35.62 -2.34
C ILE A 463 35.76 36.35 -2.47
N ASN A 464 35.71 37.69 -2.61
CA ASN A 464 36.87 38.58 -2.53
C ASN A 464 38.02 38.21 -3.50
N LEU A 465 37.69 37.86 -4.74
CA LEU A 465 38.68 37.63 -5.81
C LEU A 465 39.35 38.96 -6.18
N HIS A 466 40.68 39.04 -6.02
CA HIS A 466 41.46 40.26 -6.26
C HIS A 466 42.85 39.97 -6.83
N VAL A 467 43.45 40.99 -7.47
CA VAL A 467 44.84 40.97 -7.93
C VAL A 467 45.76 41.33 -6.76
N VAL A 468 46.74 40.47 -6.47
CA VAL A 468 47.77 40.68 -5.44
C VAL A 468 49.01 41.36 -6.01
N ARG A 469 49.36 41.07 -7.26
CA ARG A 469 50.53 41.62 -7.96
C ARG A 469 50.44 41.40 -9.47
N THR A 470 50.77 42.43 -10.25
CA THR A 470 51.09 42.32 -11.68
C THR A 470 52.61 42.21 -11.89
N ALA A 471 52.99 41.70 -13.05
CA ALA A 471 54.34 41.70 -13.60
C ALA A 471 54.22 41.80 -15.13
N MET A 472 55.34 42.02 -15.82
CA MET A 472 55.35 42.11 -17.29
C MET A 472 54.85 40.84 -18.01
N THR A 473 54.99 39.66 -17.41
CA THR A 473 54.62 38.36 -18.02
C THR A 473 53.89 37.40 -17.06
N ALA A 474 53.41 37.92 -15.92
CA ALA A 474 52.72 37.13 -14.91
C ALA A 474 51.75 37.98 -14.08
N VAL A 475 50.74 37.35 -13.49
CA VAL A 475 49.83 37.97 -12.52
C VAL A 475 49.63 37.01 -11.36
N ARG A 476 49.66 37.51 -10.12
CA ARG A 476 49.18 36.79 -8.94
C ARG A 476 47.81 37.30 -8.53
N ILE A 477 46.83 36.39 -8.46
CA ILE A 477 45.51 36.62 -7.87
C ILE A 477 45.36 35.84 -6.56
N ALA A 478 44.46 36.29 -5.71
CA ALA A 478 44.02 35.59 -4.51
C ALA A 478 42.52 35.79 -4.29
N TRP A 479 41.96 34.95 -3.43
CA TRP A 479 40.57 35.03 -2.98
C TRP A 479 40.47 34.58 -1.52
N GLU A 480 39.30 34.73 -0.93
CA GLU A 480 39.07 34.38 0.47
C GLU A 480 38.75 32.89 0.62
N SER A 481 39.15 32.30 1.75
CA SER A 481 38.83 30.90 2.03
C SER A 481 37.34 30.78 2.32
N LEU A 482 36.70 29.76 1.74
CA LEU A 482 35.31 29.43 2.06
C LEU A 482 35.28 28.62 3.36
N ASP A 483 34.23 28.79 4.16
CA ASP A 483 34.09 28.10 5.44
C ASP A 483 33.76 26.62 5.21
N ILE A 484 34.81 25.79 5.13
CA ILE A 484 34.76 24.39 4.67
C ILE A 484 33.75 23.55 5.45
N ASN A 485 33.46 23.92 6.70
CA ASN A 485 32.45 23.30 7.55
C ASN A 485 31.04 23.30 6.94
N THR A 486 30.73 24.27 6.06
CA THR A 486 29.45 24.34 5.32
C THR A 486 29.41 23.45 4.08
N CYS A 487 30.56 22.93 3.61
CA CYS A 487 30.67 22.19 2.36
C CYS A 487 31.41 20.86 2.54
N HIS A 488 30.71 19.86 3.10
CA HIS A 488 31.18 18.46 3.28
C HIS A 488 31.57 17.71 1.98
N SER A 489 31.78 18.41 0.86
CA SER A 489 32.17 17.82 -0.42
C SER A 489 33.13 18.69 -1.25
N PHE A 490 33.72 19.74 -0.66
CA PHE A 490 34.72 20.60 -1.32
C PHE A 490 35.94 19.79 -1.83
N LYS A 491 36.44 20.15 -3.01
CA LYS A 491 37.67 19.57 -3.61
C LYS A 491 38.78 20.58 -3.83
N GLY A 492 38.43 21.84 -4.14
CA GLY A 492 39.38 22.86 -4.58
C GLY A 492 38.72 23.90 -5.48
N TYR A 493 39.55 24.62 -6.22
CA TYR A 493 39.19 25.73 -7.09
C TYR A 493 39.69 25.48 -8.51
N GLN A 494 38.85 25.72 -9.51
CA GLN A 494 39.25 25.72 -10.91
C GLN A 494 39.49 27.15 -11.38
N THR A 495 40.59 27.37 -12.09
CA THR A 495 40.93 28.66 -12.70
C THR A 495 40.85 28.61 -14.23
N TYR A 496 40.56 29.77 -14.82
CA TYR A 496 40.39 30.00 -16.26
C TYR A 496 41.04 31.33 -16.66
N ILE A 497 41.52 31.42 -17.90
CA ILE A 497 42.05 32.65 -18.53
C ILE A 497 41.34 32.80 -19.88
N ASP A 498 40.65 33.91 -20.10
CA ASP A 498 39.83 34.19 -21.29
C ASP A 498 38.92 33.00 -21.66
N ASP A 499 38.21 32.50 -20.64
CA ASP A 499 37.33 31.31 -20.62
C ASP A 499 38.01 29.95 -20.94
N ILE A 500 39.33 29.91 -21.13
CA ILE A 500 40.11 28.67 -21.29
C ILE A 500 40.57 28.15 -19.93
N GLU A 501 40.33 26.86 -19.66
CA GLU A 501 40.68 26.21 -18.39
C GLU A 501 42.21 26.15 -18.18
N TYR A 502 42.72 26.69 -17.07
CA TYR A 502 44.16 26.84 -16.80
C TYR A 502 44.70 25.82 -15.78
N GLU A 503 44.41 26.01 -14.50
CA GLU A 503 44.94 25.16 -13.42
C GLU A 503 43.90 24.92 -12.32
N PHE A 504 43.90 23.70 -11.77
CA PHE A 504 43.15 23.32 -10.58
C PHE A 504 44.04 23.47 -9.33
N THR A 505 43.59 24.22 -8.33
CA THR A 505 44.35 24.45 -7.09
C THR A 505 43.50 24.29 -5.83
N THR A 506 44.10 23.81 -4.75
CA THR A 506 43.48 23.79 -3.41
C THR A 506 43.83 25.04 -2.58
N GLN A 507 44.68 25.93 -3.10
CA GLN A 507 45.11 27.15 -2.42
C GLN A 507 44.21 28.33 -2.79
N CYS A 508 44.05 29.29 -1.88
CA CYS A 508 43.22 30.50 -2.08
C CYS A 508 43.94 31.59 -2.91
N GLY A 509 44.63 31.19 -3.98
CA GLY A 509 45.38 32.09 -4.86
C GLY A 509 46.40 31.38 -5.73
N ILE A 510 46.68 31.95 -6.90
CA ILE A 510 47.55 31.38 -7.94
C ILE A 510 48.42 32.47 -8.56
N THR A 511 49.60 32.10 -9.06
CA THR A 511 50.42 32.97 -9.92
C THR A 511 50.40 32.41 -11.34
N ILE A 512 49.67 33.07 -12.22
CA ILE A 512 49.59 32.76 -13.65
C ILE A 512 50.80 33.40 -14.34
N GLY A 513 51.54 32.62 -15.13
CA GLY A 513 52.75 33.06 -15.82
C GLY A 513 52.73 32.84 -17.33
N SER A 514 53.78 33.29 -18.01
CA SER A 514 53.92 33.24 -19.48
C SER A 514 52.88 34.07 -20.26
N LEU A 515 52.35 35.10 -19.62
CA LEU A 515 51.44 36.08 -20.22
C LEU A 515 52.20 37.05 -21.16
N ALA A 516 51.52 37.61 -22.13
CA ALA A 516 52.06 38.66 -22.99
C ALA A 516 52.18 39.99 -22.24
N ILE A 517 53.13 40.84 -22.65
CA ILE A 517 53.42 42.16 -22.05
C ILE A 517 52.33 43.17 -22.44
N ASP A 518 52.00 44.10 -21.54
CA ASP A 518 51.00 45.16 -21.76
C ASP A 518 49.62 44.66 -22.27
N THR A 519 49.22 43.46 -21.88
CA THR A 519 48.03 42.75 -22.41
C THR A 519 46.96 42.58 -21.32
N MET A 520 45.70 42.77 -21.68
CA MET A 520 44.54 42.50 -20.80
C MET A 520 44.14 41.03 -20.87
N TYR A 521 43.81 40.45 -19.72
CA TYR A 521 43.31 39.09 -19.54
C TYR A 521 42.09 39.10 -18.61
N SER A 522 41.09 38.26 -18.89
CA SER A 522 40.00 37.96 -17.97
C SER A 522 40.31 36.65 -17.23
N ILE A 523 40.35 36.68 -15.90
CA ILE A 523 40.67 35.52 -15.07
C ILE A 523 39.44 35.15 -14.25
N SER A 524 38.95 33.92 -14.45
CA SER A 524 37.75 33.41 -13.76
C SER A 524 38.12 32.26 -12.82
N VAL A 525 37.52 32.24 -11.62
CA VAL A 525 37.76 31.21 -10.59
C VAL A 525 36.42 30.68 -10.08
N CYS A 526 36.29 29.36 -9.95
CA CYS A 526 35.04 28.70 -9.54
C CYS A 526 35.30 27.56 -8.54
N VAL A 527 34.38 27.35 -7.61
CA VAL A 527 34.46 26.28 -6.60
C VAL A 527 34.21 24.91 -7.23
N VAL A 528 34.93 23.87 -6.81
CA VAL A 528 34.72 22.49 -7.25
C VAL A 528 34.40 21.60 -6.05
N THR A 529 33.36 20.77 -6.19
CA THR A 529 32.90 19.83 -5.16
C THR A 529 32.85 18.39 -5.70
N MET A 530 32.40 17.42 -4.89
CA MET A 530 32.02 16.10 -5.39
C MET A 530 30.75 16.12 -6.25
N LYS A 531 29.89 17.13 -6.12
CA LYS A 531 28.58 17.20 -6.81
C LYS A 531 28.60 18.07 -8.08
N GLY A 532 29.57 18.97 -8.23
CA GLY A 532 29.72 19.80 -9.44
C GLY A 532 30.71 20.96 -9.29
N LYS A 533 30.82 21.78 -10.33
CA LYS A 533 31.43 23.13 -10.27
C LYS A 533 30.35 24.15 -9.87
N GLY A 534 30.68 25.07 -8.96
CA GLY A 534 29.84 26.21 -8.61
C GLY A 534 30.01 27.39 -9.58
N PRO A 535 29.33 28.52 -9.34
CA PRO A 535 29.48 29.72 -10.16
C PRO A 535 30.91 30.25 -10.14
N CYS A 536 31.32 30.86 -11.25
CA CYS A 536 32.63 31.48 -11.40
C CYS A 536 32.56 32.97 -11.06
N SER A 537 33.53 33.47 -10.30
CA SER A 537 33.79 34.91 -10.13
C SER A 537 34.95 35.31 -11.05
N SER A 538 34.87 36.48 -11.69
CA SER A 538 35.81 36.90 -12.74
C SER A 538 36.44 38.26 -12.43
N ILE A 539 37.69 38.46 -12.83
CA ILE A 539 38.42 39.72 -12.71
C ILE A 539 39.26 39.98 -13.96
N ASN A 540 39.24 41.22 -14.46
CA ASN A 540 40.05 41.66 -15.59
C ASN A 540 41.34 42.32 -15.08
N VAL A 541 42.48 41.98 -15.69
CA VAL A 541 43.81 42.46 -15.27
C VAL A 541 44.70 42.72 -16.48
N LYS A 542 45.55 43.75 -16.40
CA LYS A 542 46.60 44.02 -17.39
C LYS A 542 47.95 43.56 -16.85
N THR A 543 48.80 42.98 -17.70
CA THR A 543 50.24 42.85 -17.42
C THR A 543 50.96 44.18 -17.55
N ASP A 544 52.10 44.33 -16.86
CA ASP A 544 52.84 45.60 -16.85
C ASP A 544 53.53 45.86 -18.20
N SER A 545 53.78 47.15 -18.49
CA SER A 545 54.48 47.57 -19.71
C SER A 545 56.01 47.51 -19.56
N ALA A 546 56.73 47.47 -20.68
CA ALA A 546 58.20 47.50 -20.70
C ALA A 546 58.82 48.91 -20.61
N GLY A 547 58.02 49.98 -20.49
CA GLY A 547 58.46 51.37 -20.67
C GLY A 547 59.52 51.82 -19.65
N ASP A 548 59.25 51.59 -18.37
CA ASP A 548 59.98 52.22 -17.25
C ASP A 548 61.34 51.54 -16.96
N CYS A 549 61.63 50.44 -17.65
CA CYS A 549 62.86 49.64 -17.50
C CYS A 549 63.96 49.96 -18.53
N LEU A 550 63.75 50.94 -19.41
CA LEU A 550 64.72 51.33 -20.45
C LEU A 550 65.77 52.32 -19.90
N PRO A 551 67.08 52.07 -20.06
CA PRO A 551 68.11 53.02 -19.64
C PRO A 551 68.00 54.36 -20.37
N ALA A 552 68.26 55.45 -19.64
CA ALA A 552 68.31 56.79 -20.20
C ALA A 552 69.32 56.88 -21.37
N PRO A 553 69.05 57.67 -22.42
CA PRO A 553 70.00 57.85 -23.52
C PRO A 553 71.33 58.44 -23.01
N PRO A 554 72.50 57.90 -23.43
CA PRO A 554 73.79 58.39 -22.96
C PRO A 554 74.07 59.83 -23.41
N THR A 555 74.79 60.56 -22.55
CA THR A 555 75.20 61.96 -22.70
C THR A 555 76.71 62.08 -22.90
N PHE A 556 77.14 63.15 -23.58
CA PHE A 556 78.52 63.27 -24.10
C PHE A 556 79.15 64.66 -23.88
N PRO A 557 79.83 64.91 -22.75
CA PRO A 557 80.93 65.88 -22.73
C PRO A 557 82.07 65.38 -23.65
N VAL A 558 82.31 66.09 -24.75
CA VAL A 558 83.44 65.79 -25.66
C VAL A 558 84.72 66.35 -25.05
N ILE A 559 85.58 65.48 -24.50
CA ILE A 559 86.75 65.89 -23.72
C ILE A 559 88.00 66.08 -24.59
N GLY A 560 88.14 65.37 -25.72
CA GLY A 560 89.35 65.45 -26.54
C GLY A 560 89.20 65.09 -28.01
N ARG A 561 90.33 65.19 -28.73
CA ARG A 561 90.41 64.90 -30.17
C ARG A 561 90.26 63.40 -30.50
N ARG A 562 90.53 62.53 -29.53
CA ARG A 562 90.46 61.06 -29.67
C ARG A 562 89.71 60.40 -28.51
N GLU A 563 88.95 61.18 -27.75
CA GLU A 563 88.39 60.75 -26.46
C GLU A 563 86.97 61.28 -26.25
N LEU A 564 86.08 60.40 -25.82
CA LEU A 564 84.71 60.72 -25.42
C LEU A 564 84.47 60.19 -24.00
N HIS A 565 84.02 61.07 -23.11
CA HIS A 565 83.49 60.66 -21.82
C HIS A 565 81.97 60.49 -21.99
N ILE A 566 81.49 59.28 -21.74
CA ILE A 566 80.12 58.86 -22.00
C ILE A 566 79.48 58.57 -20.65
N LYS A 567 78.38 59.27 -20.30
CA LYS A 567 77.65 59.06 -19.04
C LYS A 567 76.18 58.71 -19.29
N TRP A 568 75.64 57.79 -18.52
CA TRP A 568 74.22 57.42 -18.54
C TRP A 568 73.65 57.32 -17.12
N GLN A 569 72.35 57.12 -17.00
CA GLN A 569 71.67 56.90 -15.73
C GLN A 569 71.04 55.50 -15.72
N ALA A 570 70.81 54.95 -14.54
CA ALA A 570 69.94 53.79 -14.38
C ALA A 570 68.49 54.15 -14.83
N PRO A 571 67.68 53.17 -15.28
CA PRO A 571 66.24 53.37 -15.34
C PRO A 571 65.66 53.53 -13.94
N GLU A 572 64.50 54.16 -13.83
CA GLU A 572 63.80 54.36 -12.56
C GLU A 572 63.26 53.05 -11.98
N VAL A 573 62.89 52.09 -12.85
CA VAL A 573 62.49 50.73 -12.48
C VAL A 573 63.45 49.72 -13.11
N ILE A 574 63.86 48.69 -12.37
CA ILE A 574 64.69 47.60 -12.90
C ILE A 574 63.89 46.30 -12.80
N SER A 575 63.43 45.77 -13.95
CA SER A 575 62.86 44.43 -14.02
C SER A 575 63.93 43.37 -13.79
N GLY A 576 63.78 42.64 -12.68
CA GLY A 576 64.67 41.59 -12.24
C GLY A 576 65.92 42.10 -11.51
N ARG A 577 66.82 41.17 -11.24
CA ARG A 577 68.12 41.45 -10.63
C ARG A 577 69.08 42.03 -11.66
N PHE A 578 69.50 43.28 -11.43
CA PHE A 578 70.59 43.94 -12.14
C PHE A 578 71.84 43.04 -12.26
N SER A 579 72.41 42.94 -13.48
CA SER A 579 73.70 42.28 -13.72
C SER A 579 74.80 43.30 -14.08
N ARG A 580 74.59 44.08 -15.15
CA ARG A 580 75.58 45.05 -15.68
C ARG A 580 74.97 45.92 -16.78
N TYR A 581 75.71 46.94 -17.19
CA TYR A 581 75.52 47.62 -18.47
C TYR A 581 76.45 47.05 -19.55
N GLU A 582 76.04 47.16 -20.82
CA GLU A 582 76.84 46.97 -22.03
C GLU A 582 76.73 48.26 -22.86
N LEU A 583 77.86 48.92 -23.13
CA LEU A 583 77.92 50.15 -23.93
C LEU A 583 78.26 49.81 -25.38
N ILE A 584 77.30 50.02 -26.28
CA ILE A 584 77.39 49.66 -27.69
C ILE A 584 77.76 50.88 -28.52
N CYS A 585 78.96 50.92 -29.09
CA CYS A 585 79.44 51.97 -29.98
C CYS A 585 79.64 51.43 -31.41
N ASN A 586 79.02 52.07 -32.40
CA ASN A 586 79.00 51.62 -33.81
C ASN A 586 78.73 50.12 -33.96
N GLY A 587 77.74 49.61 -33.20
CA GLY A 587 77.31 48.22 -33.20
C GLY A 587 78.19 47.24 -32.40
N ARG A 588 79.30 47.68 -31.81
CA ARG A 588 80.21 46.84 -31.01
C ARG A 588 80.15 47.21 -29.53
N CYS A 589 80.17 46.22 -28.64
CA CYS A 589 80.35 46.47 -27.21
C CYS A 589 81.77 47.00 -26.96
N ILE A 590 81.89 48.20 -26.38
CA ILE A 590 83.18 48.85 -26.05
C ILE A 590 83.46 48.90 -24.54
N TYR A 591 82.43 48.65 -23.72
CA TYR A 591 82.52 48.52 -22.26
C TYR A 591 81.41 47.60 -21.77
N SER A 592 81.69 46.77 -20.76
CA SER A 592 80.65 46.08 -20.00
C SER A 592 81.06 45.96 -18.54
N GLY A 593 80.17 46.36 -17.64
CA GLY A 593 80.45 46.52 -16.22
C GLY A 593 79.30 47.24 -15.50
N THR A 594 79.50 47.56 -14.22
CA THR A 594 78.45 48.13 -13.36
C THR A 594 78.49 49.65 -13.22
N GLU A 595 79.60 50.29 -13.60
CA GLU A 595 79.77 51.75 -13.64
C GLU A 595 78.81 52.38 -14.66
N GLN A 596 78.41 53.63 -14.40
CA GLN A 596 77.46 54.41 -15.22
C GLN A 596 78.14 55.46 -16.12
N GLU A 597 79.47 55.43 -16.17
CA GLU A 597 80.29 56.26 -17.05
C GLU A 597 81.41 55.43 -17.70
N TYR A 598 81.91 55.89 -18.84
CA TYR A 598 83.05 55.27 -19.52
C TYR A 598 83.88 56.30 -20.30
N HIS A 599 85.19 56.20 -20.20
CA HIS A 599 86.14 57.07 -20.91
C HIS A 599 86.68 56.36 -22.16
N ALA A 600 85.99 56.53 -23.29
CA ALA A 600 86.36 55.88 -24.55
C ALA A 600 87.52 56.64 -25.22
N THR A 601 88.73 56.09 -25.14
CA THR A 601 89.95 56.64 -25.74
C THR A 601 90.31 55.96 -27.08
N MET A 602 91.40 56.39 -27.71
CA MET A 602 91.91 55.87 -29.01
C MET A 602 90.92 56.00 -30.19
N LEU A 603 89.95 56.90 -30.10
CA LEU A 603 89.02 57.22 -31.19
C LEU A 603 89.74 57.97 -32.31
N LYS A 604 89.15 57.98 -33.52
CA LYS A 604 89.64 58.81 -34.63
C LYS A 604 89.14 60.24 -34.44
N SER A 605 89.94 61.26 -34.76
CA SER A 605 89.50 62.66 -34.75
C SER A 605 88.46 62.94 -35.85
N ASN A 606 87.64 63.98 -35.66
CA ASN A 606 86.56 64.42 -36.55
C ASN A 606 85.52 63.33 -36.94
N THR A 607 85.46 62.21 -36.21
CA THR A 607 84.72 60.98 -36.61
C THR A 607 83.44 60.81 -35.80
N GLU A 608 82.37 60.38 -36.47
CA GLU A 608 81.04 60.17 -35.85
C GLU A 608 80.89 58.77 -35.27
N TYR A 609 80.26 58.71 -34.10
CA TYR A 609 80.00 57.50 -33.35
C TYR A 609 78.53 57.45 -32.92
N THR A 610 77.87 56.32 -33.21
CA THR A 610 76.55 55.95 -32.70
C THR A 610 76.72 55.17 -31.39
N ILE A 611 76.02 55.55 -30.33
CA ILE A 611 76.22 54.99 -28.98
C ILE A 611 74.86 54.68 -28.34
N ALA A 612 74.74 53.50 -27.73
CA ALA A 612 73.57 53.08 -26.95
C ALA A 612 74.00 52.28 -25.72
N VAL A 613 73.20 52.34 -24.65
CA VAL A 613 73.39 51.57 -23.42
C VAL A 613 72.42 50.40 -23.42
N VAL A 614 72.87 49.22 -23.04
CA VAL A 614 72.01 48.06 -22.78
C VAL A 614 72.17 47.65 -21.32
N LEU A 615 71.09 47.70 -20.56
CA LEU A 615 71.00 47.09 -19.24
C LEU A 615 70.76 45.59 -19.41
N ILE A 616 71.55 44.78 -18.71
CA ILE A 616 71.40 43.33 -18.61
C ILE A 616 70.87 43.00 -17.21
N THR A 617 69.75 42.29 -17.12
CA THR A 617 69.25 41.67 -15.89
C THR A 617 69.09 40.16 -16.12
N ASN A 618 68.61 39.40 -15.13
CA ASN A 618 68.20 38.00 -15.36
C ASN A 618 66.89 37.90 -16.17
N ASP A 619 66.06 38.94 -16.18
CA ASP A 619 64.75 38.97 -16.86
C ASP A 619 64.88 39.39 -18.34
N GLY A 620 65.95 40.10 -18.73
CA GLY A 620 66.15 40.46 -20.13
C GLY A 620 67.31 41.41 -20.44
N ARG A 621 67.25 41.98 -21.65
CA ARG A 621 68.17 43.00 -22.18
C ARG A 621 67.39 44.26 -22.56
N PHE A 622 67.58 45.34 -21.83
CA PHE A 622 66.82 46.59 -21.99
C PHE A 622 67.72 47.66 -22.64
N ARG A 623 67.44 48.04 -23.88
CA ARG A 623 68.31 48.91 -24.69
C ARG A 623 67.78 50.34 -24.78
N SER A 624 68.63 51.32 -24.46
CA SER A 624 68.36 52.75 -24.64
C SER A 624 68.11 53.12 -26.10
N ARG A 625 67.47 54.26 -26.33
CA ARG A 625 67.54 54.92 -27.65
C ARG A 625 69.02 55.17 -28.01
N THR A 626 69.35 55.04 -29.29
CA THR A 626 70.73 55.21 -29.80
C THR A 626 70.96 56.68 -30.14
N VAL A 627 72.07 57.25 -29.68
CA VAL A 627 72.41 58.68 -29.84
C VAL A 627 73.70 58.80 -30.68
N LYS A 628 73.93 59.97 -31.29
CA LYS A 628 75.12 60.27 -32.12
C LYS A 628 76.00 61.34 -31.49
N THR A 629 77.31 61.22 -31.66
CA THR A 629 78.30 62.25 -31.26
C THR A 629 79.54 62.20 -32.17
N ARG A 630 80.40 63.22 -32.12
CA ARG A 630 81.59 63.37 -32.98
C ARG A 630 82.78 63.94 -32.20
N THR A 631 83.97 63.39 -32.44
CA THR A 631 85.24 63.84 -31.85
C THR A 631 85.75 65.15 -32.47
N LEU A 632 86.58 65.89 -31.72
CA LEU A 632 87.15 67.17 -32.18
C LEU A 632 88.14 67.01 -33.35
N LYS A 633 88.43 68.12 -34.05
CA LYS A 633 89.44 68.24 -35.11
C LYS A 633 90.86 68.46 -34.57
N ASP A 634 91.86 68.32 -35.44
CA ASP A 634 93.28 68.48 -35.14
C ASP A 634 93.86 69.77 -35.77
N GLU A 635 94.12 70.79 -34.95
CA GLU A 635 94.72 72.07 -35.37
C GLU A 635 95.76 72.57 -34.33
N PHE A 636 96.69 73.45 -34.73
CA PHE A 636 97.77 74.03 -33.91
C PHE A 636 98.26 75.36 -34.52
N HIS A 637 98.56 76.38 -33.71
CA HIS A 637 99.27 77.59 -34.13
C HIS A 637 100.13 78.16 -32.98
N ASN A 638 101.26 78.79 -33.31
CA ASN A 638 102.19 79.40 -32.35
C ASN A 638 102.10 80.94 -32.36
N SER A 639 102.18 81.55 -31.17
CA SER A 639 103.08 82.67 -30.77
C SER A 639 102.37 83.79 -29.98
N PRO A 640 103.07 84.60 -29.13
CA PRO A 640 104.36 84.37 -28.47
C PRO A 640 104.38 84.60 -26.93
N ARG A 641 105.38 84.00 -26.28
CA ARG A 641 106.02 84.27 -24.96
C ARG A 641 105.48 85.41 -24.05
N HIS A 642 105.36 85.07 -22.77
CA HIS A 642 106.06 85.80 -21.69
C HIS A 642 106.80 84.81 -20.78
N SER A 643 107.83 85.26 -20.05
CA SER A 643 108.63 84.43 -19.13
C SER A 643 108.98 85.22 -17.87
N LEU A 644 108.99 84.55 -16.71
CA LEU A 644 109.51 85.07 -15.45
C LEU A 644 110.32 83.98 -14.71
N TYR A 645 111.63 84.17 -14.72
CA TYR A 645 112.64 83.64 -13.79
C TYR A 645 112.43 84.29 -12.39
N GLU A 646 112.87 83.81 -11.22
CA GLU A 646 113.92 82.85 -10.83
C GLU A 646 113.57 81.96 -9.59
N PRO A 647 114.38 80.91 -9.28
CA PRO A 647 114.33 80.05 -8.07
C PRO A 647 115.20 80.67 -6.92
N PRO A 648 115.84 79.96 -5.93
CA PRO A 648 115.82 78.55 -5.49
C PRO A 648 115.57 78.36 -3.97
N THR A 649 115.52 77.15 -3.39
CA THR A 649 116.68 76.31 -2.96
C THR A 649 116.30 74.81 -2.92
N GLN A 650 117.11 73.93 -3.50
CA GLN A 650 118.12 73.09 -2.80
C GLN A 650 117.55 72.36 -1.56
N SER A 651 117.18 71.07 -1.62
CA SER A 651 118.04 69.85 -1.72
C SER A 651 118.66 69.44 -0.36
N GLN A 652 119.05 68.19 -0.09
CA GLN A 652 119.78 67.26 -0.95
C GLN A 652 119.84 65.84 -0.33
N LEU A 653 120.18 64.81 -1.14
CA LEU A 653 120.67 63.47 -0.72
C LEU A 653 119.64 62.56 0.02
N LYS A 654 119.75 61.22 0.08
CA LYS A 654 120.70 60.22 -0.49
C LYS A 654 119.84 59.06 -1.07
N LEU A 655 120.10 58.57 -2.29
CA LEU A 655 120.99 57.44 -2.63
C LEU A 655 120.58 56.06 -2.08
N LYS A 656 120.49 55.06 -3.00
CA LYS A 656 121.13 53.71 -3.00
C LYS A 656 121.06 52.84 -1.71
N ARG A 657 120.94 51.50 -1.78
CA ARG A 657 121.25 50.51 -2.85
C ARG A 657 120.29 49.29 -2.69
N ILE A 658 119.82 48.63 -3.76
CA ILE A 658 120.38 47.39 -4.38
C ILE A 658 120.96 46.38 -3.37
N ASP A 659 120.63 45.09 -3.56
CA ASP A 659 121.54 43.91 -3.60
C ASP A 659 120.93 42.63 -2.97
N THR A 660 121.08 41.41 -3.52
CA THR A 660 121.09 40.93 -4.93
C THR A 660 121.00 39.37 -4.93
N PHE A 661 120.54 38.76 -6.05
CA PHE A 661 121.02 37.46 -6.59
C PHE A 661 120.71 36.16 -5.75
N HIS A 662 120.83 34.90 -6.20
CA HIS A 662 121.06 34.30 -7.55
C HIS A 662 120.64 32.80 -7.66
N VAL A 663 120.84 32.23 -8.87
CA VAL A 663 121.29 30.83 -9.13
C VAL A 663 120.28 29.65 -9.04
N ARG A 664 119.71 29.35 -10.23
CA ARG A 664 119.97 28.14 -11.07
C ARG A 664 119.81 26.70 -10.48
N LYS A 665 118.96 25.94 -11.20
CA LYS A 665 119.24 24.72 -12.01
C LYS A 665 118.88 23.29 -11.49
N THR A 666 118.34 22.54 -12.47
CA THR A 666 118.55 21.11 -12.83
C THR A 666 117.89 19.94 -12.06
N SER A 667 116.81 19.45 -12.68
CA SER A 667 116.64 18.09 -13.26
C SER A 667 116.40 16.82 -12.40
N SER A 668 115.23 16.21 -12.67
CA SER A 668 115.01 14.75 -12.87
C SER A 668 115.08 13.81 -11.64
N ASN A 669 114.38 12.67 -11.56
CA ASN A 669 113.50 12.00 -12.53
C ASN A 669 112.51 11.00 -11.86
N GLN A 670 111.59 10.41 -12.64
CA GLN A 670 110.74 9.21 -12.32
C GLN A 670 109.60 9.41 -11.26
N ASN A 671 108.42 8.76 -11.34
CA ASN A 671 107.75 8.01 -12.43
C ASN A 671 106.24 7.78 -12.14
N VAL A 672 105.38 7.79 -13.18
CA VAL A 672 104.14 6.96 -13.36
C VAL A 672 102.95 7.20 -12.35
N GLN A 673 101.64 7.28 -12.70
CA GLN A 673 100.86 7.07 -13.94
C GLN A 673 99.63 8.03 -14.03
N ILE A 674 98.85 7.99 -15.13
CA ILE A 674 97.75 8.92 -15.49
C ILE A 674 96.56 8.14 -16.10
N PRO A 675 95.29 8.52 -15.84
CA PRO A 675 94.37 8.98 -16.91
C PRO A 675 93.48 10.20 -16.56
N THR A 676 92.82 10.78 -17.56
CA THR A 676 92.19 12.12 -17.55
C THR A 676 90.68 12.13 -17.85
N ALA A 677 89.99 13.23 -17.49
CA ALA A 677 88.54 13.45 -17.71
C ALA A 677 88.16 13.96 -19.12
N ARG A 678 86.87 13.87 -19.49
CA ARG A 678 86.10 14.90 -20.25
C ARG A 678 84.59 14.58 -20.42
N PHE A 679 83.77 15.64 -20.44
CA PHE A 679 82.37 15.75 -20.95
C PHE A 679 82.37 15.82 -22.51
N PRO A 680 81.26 15.73 -23.32
CA PRO A 680 79.98 16.49 -23.13
C PRO A 680 78.66 16.08 -23.90
N LYS A 681 77.65 16.99 -23.89
CA LYS A 681 76.62 17.35 -24.93
C LYS A 681 75.27 16.62 -25.18
N ASP A 682 74.20 17.40 -25.01
CA ASP A 682 73.13 17.85 -25.96
C ASP A 682 72.19 16.90 -26.78
N SER A 683 70.89 16.95 -26.44
CA SER A 683 69.71 17.30 -27.30
C SER A 683 68.86 16.30 -28.13
N SER A 684 67.52 16.41 -27.92
CA SER A 684 66.41 16.48 -28.92
C SER A 684 65.49 15.27 -29.34
N TYR A 685 64.17 15.47 -29.06
CA TYR A 685 62.93 15.21 -29.86
C TYR A 685 62.30 13.83 -30.25
N LYS A 686 60.97 13.77 -30.00
CA LYS A 686 59.80 13.18 -30.75
C LYS A 686 59.34 11.70 -30.62
N GLN A 687 58.13 11.56 -30.05
CA GLN A 687 56.90 10.84 -30.50
C GLN A 687 56.96 9.47 -31.23
N THR A 688 56.17 8.48 -30.73
CA THR A 688 54.97 7.91 -31.43
C THR A 688 54.11 6.97 -30.54
N LEU A 689 52.89 6.65 -30.98
CA LEU A 689 51.87 5.70 -30.44
C LEU A 689 51.65 4.56 -31.50
N PRO A 690 50.60 3.66 -31.54
CA PRO A 690 49.35 3.46 -30.74
C PRO A 690 48.87 1.97 -30.53
N VAL A 691 47.55 1.77 -30.22
CA VAL A 691 46.65 0.58 -30.40
C VAL A 691 46.69 -0.56 -29.34
N ILE A 692 45.73 -0.83 -28.42
CA ILE A 692 44.25 -1.02 -28.42
C ILE A 692 43.72 -2.49 -28.63
N PHE A 693 42.90 -2.97 -27.67
CA PHE A 693 41.79 -3.98 -27.70
C PHE A 693 41.91 -5.55 -27.56
N GLN A 694 41.40 -6.05 -26.40
CA GLN A 694 40.15 -6.86 -26.17
C GLN A 694 39.97 -8.41 -26.43
N ASN A 695 39.53 -9.10 -25.36
CA ASN A 695 38.29 -9.95 -25.20
C ASN A 695 38.19 -11.50 -25.38
N SER A 696 37.29 -12.10 -24.54
CA SER A 696 36.48 -13.35 -24.71
C SER A 696 37.09 -14.76 -24.38
N LYS A 697 36.36 -15.86 -24.04
CA LYS A 697 34.99 -16.13 -23.50
C LYS A 697 34.75 -17.60 -22.98
N SER A 698 33.99 -17.77 -21.88
CA SER A 698 32.95 -18.81 -21.53
C SER A 698 33.11 -20.38 -21.55
N ARG A 699 32.93 -21.03 -20.36
CA ARG A 699 31.96 -22.14 -19.95
C ARG A 699 31.89 -23.52 -20.72
N PRO A 700 31.10 -24.58 -20.30
CA PRO A 700 30.32 -24.92 -19.06
C PRO A 700 30.43 -26.42 -18.55
N SER A 701 29.72 -26.82 -17.47
CA SER A 701 28.89 -28.09 -17.33
C SER A 701 28.28 -28.31 -15.90
N ARG A 702 27.83 -29.54 -15.51
CA ARG A 702 26.58 -29.80 -14.71
C ARG A 702 26.61 -30.91 -13.60
N ASN A 703 25.93 -30.65 -12.46
CA ASN A 703 24.94 -31.50 -11.70
C ASN A 703 25.25 -32.78 -10.82
N VAL A 704 24.73 -32.76 -9.56
CA VAL A 704 23.67 -33.66 -8.93
C VAL A 704 23.94 -34.67 -7.77
N HIS A 705 22.92 -34.80 -6.88
CA HIS A 705 22.57 -35.81 -5.82
C HIS A 705 23.08 -35.61 -4.35
N ARG A 706 22.17 -35.42 -3.35
CA ARG A 706 21.40 -36.35 -2.44
C ARG A 706 22.27 -36.95 -1.30
N SER A 707 21.87 -37.11 -0.03
CA SER A 707 20.68 -36.74 0.82
C SER A 707 21.08 -36.93 2.33
N LYS A 708 20.28 -36.94 3.43
CA LYS A 708 18.84 -37.13 3.73
C LYS A 708 18.49 -36.60 5.16
N THR A 709 17.21 -36.73 5.58
CA THR A 709 16.51 -36.57 6.88
C THR A 709 17.20 -36.89 8.21
N GLU A 710 16.77 -36.21 9.30
CA GLU A 710 16.06 -36.86 10.43
C GLU A 710 15.12 -35.88 11.20
N LEU A 711 14.30 -36.41 12.13
CA LEU A 711 13.18 -35.72 12.80
C LEU A 711 13.15 -36.08 14.30
N TYR A 712 12.73 -35.14 15.16
CA TYR A 712 12.38 -35.42 16.56
C TYR A 712 11.08 -34.72 16.95
N SER A 713 10.23 -35.43 17.70
CA SER A 713 9.01 -34.92 18.31
C SER A 713 9.21 -34.69 19.81
N GLN A 714 8.57 -33.65 20.35
CA GLN A 714 8.39 -33.48 21.79
C GLN A 714 6.97 -33.01 22.08
N GLN A 715 6.28 -33.71 22.96
CA GLN A 715 5.07 -33.21 23.62
C GLN A 715 5.48 -32.38 24.83
N ILE A 716 4.83 -31.24 25.05
CA ILE A 716 5.02 -30.42 26.26
C ILE A 716 3.64 -30.02 26.80
N THR A 717 3.37 -30.41 28.04
CA THR A 717 2.20 -30.00 28.83
C THR A 717 2.63 -29.03 29.93
N VAL A 718 2.00 -27.86 29.98
CA VAL A 718 2.11 -26.85 31.07
C VAL A 718 0.78 -26.07 31.17
N PRO A 719 0.47 -25.39 32.28
CA PRO A 719 -0.91 -25.30 32.76
C PRO A 719 -1.64 -24.01 32.39
N ILE A 720 -2.97 -24.04 32.49
CA ILE A 720 -3.82 -22.86 32.42
C ILE A 720 -3.73 -22.11 33.76
N ILE A 721 -3.11 -20.92 33.73
CA ILE A 721 -3.21 -19.94 34.81
C ILE A 721 -4.33 -18.96 34.43
N ILE A 722 -5.32 -18.80 35.32
CA ILE A 722 -6.41 -17.83 35.16
C ILE A 722 -6.03 -16.55 35.92
N PRO A 723 -5.84 -15.39 35.25
CA PRO A 723 -5.71 -14.11 35.93
C PRO A 723 -7.09 -13.62 36.35
N THR A 724 -7.30 -13.43 37.66
CA THR A 724 -8.42 -12.63 38.18
C THR A 724 -8.20 -11.16 37.83
N LEU A 725 -9.17 -10.54 37.17
CA LEU A 725 -9.15 -9.10 36.88
C LEU A 725 -9.71 -8.31 38.07
N ASP A 726 -8.86 -7.52 38.71
CA ASP A 726 -9.29 -6.50 39.68
C ASP A 726 -10.18 -5.45 38.98
N ILE A 727 -11.36 -5.20 39.56
CA ILE A 727 -12.23 -4.09 39.16
C ILE A 727 -12.17 -3.05 40.27
N ASN A 728 -11.48 -1.94 39.99
CA ASN A 728 -11.45 -0.77 40.86
C ASN A 728 -11.29 0.52 40.06
N SER A 729 -11.90 1.60 40.56
CA SER A 729 -12.15 2.88 39.87
C SER A 729 -13.12 2.80 38.67
N SER A 730 -14.04 3.74 38.45
CA SER A 730 -14.43 4.89 39.28
C SER A 730 -15.94 5.14 39.20
N LEU A 731 -16.59 5.30 40.35
CA LEU A 731 -17.99 5.73 40.45
C LEU A 731 -18.07 7.26 40.34
N HIS A 732 -18.85 7.77 39.39
CA HIS A 732 -19.47 9.09 39.51
C HIS A 732 -20.98 8.95 39.41
N THR A 733 -21.65 9.13 40.55
CA THR A 733 -23.11 9.03 40.69
C THR A 733 -23.81 10.30 40.26
N ASN A 734 -25.00 10.19 39.67
CA ASN A 734 -26.06 11.19 39.81
C ASN A 734 -27.44 10.54 39.69
N HIS A 735 -28.24 10.70 40.75
CA HIS A 735 -29.72 10.69 40.87
C HIS A 735 -30.55 9.84 39.86
N LEU A 736 -31.21 8.77 40.33
CA LEU A 736 -32.61 8.77 40.82
C LEU A 736 -33.64 9.17 39.75
N THR A 737 -34.57 8.29 39.36
CA THR A 737 -35.75 7.97 40.18
C THR A 737 -36.05 6.46 40.37
N GLN A 738 -37.08 6.15 41.16
CA GLN A 738 -37.45 4.80 41.62
C GLN A 738 -38.61 4.19 40.82
N SER A 739 -38.60 2.86 40.64
CA SER A 739 -39.83 2.05 40.62
C SER A 739 -39.55 0.68 41.28
N LYS A 740 -40.59 -0.03 41.72
CA LYS A 740 -40.49 -1.20 42.62
C LYS A 740 -40.96 -2.50 41.95
N SER A 741 -40.09 -3.52 41.91
CA SER A 741 -40.50 -4.95 41.92
C SER A 741 -39.31 -5.92 41.94
N VAL A 742 -38.53 -5.94 43.03
CA VAL A 742 -37.57 -7.05 43.29
C VAL A 742 -37.96 -7.75 44.58
N GLU A 743 -38.78 -8.81 44.48
CA GLU A 743 -39.05 -9.71 45.60
C GLU A 743 -39.60 -11.07 45.13
N ARG A 744 -38.69 -12.03 44.83
CA ARG A 744 -38.83 -13.51 45.01
C ARG A 744 -37.68 -14.30 44.32
N LEU A 745 -37.39 -15.48 44.86
CA LEU A 745 -36.62 -16.60 44.27
C LEU A 745 -35.09 -16.45 44.06
N LEU A 746 -34.36 -16.31 45.16
CA LEU A 746 -33.37 -17.34 45.54
C LEU A 746 -33.99 -18.20 46.67
N PRO A 747 -33.58 -19.46 46.93
CA PRO A 747 -32.26 -20.03 46.60
C PRO A 747 -32.25 -21.43 45.96
N ARG A 748 -31.14 -21.78 45.28
CA ARG A 748 -30.45 -23.09 45.41
C ARG A 748 -29.07 -23.10 44.76
N LEU A 749 -28.02 -22.99 45.59
CA LEU A 749 -26.66 -23.43 45.27
C LEU A 749 -26.40 -24.74 46.02
N GLN A 750 -25.86 -25.76 45.34
CA GLN A 750 -24.82 -26.71 45.80
C GLN A 750 -24.88 -28.05 45.03
N ARG A 751 -23.68 -28.63 44.82
CA ARG A 751 -23.39 -29.92 44.14
C ARG A 751 -23.59 -29.84 42.61
N ILE A 752 -22.80 -30.52 41.78
CA ILE A 752 -21.76 -31.55 42.05
C ILE A 752 -20.35 -31.02 41.71
N SER A 753 -19.33 -31.64 42.30
CA SER A 753 -17.88 -31.43 42.08
C SER A 753 -17.33 -32.11 40.83
#